data_AF-A0AAV2Q5G5-F1
#
_entry.id   AF-A0AAV2Q5G5-F1
#
_cell.length_a   1.000
_cell.length_b   1.000
_cell.length_c   1.000
_cell.angle_alpha   90.00
_cell.angle_beta   90.00
_cell.angle_gamma   90.00
#
_symmetry.space_group_name_H-M   'P 1'
#
loop_
_entity.id
_entity.type
_entity.pdbx_description
1 polymer ?
#
loop_
_entity_poly.entity_id
_entity_poly.type
_entity_poly.pdbx_seq_one_letter_code
_entity_poly.pdbx_strand_id
1 'polypeptide(L)'
;MFGKCTGWYQVSPIKDDIKLQDDMRLLGDMVEDSQLGRGSFSDTLWRVNRKVDFSDCEEFVKVRDLAMQNECGERPYQCNRGDLGRSHNCLYSLRGDEGDMRLEQAQIEDWAIMEPYAMGEKGFQTEQIRAMTKQNLKLYAARPVRKQMVYQTGQNITSWRYDLQPPPHAAGRQPSFDELMIGIDIEPSSVPVIMDDIMSGVCAISKKLNSVSADDFVNDYDIIIFNINYLEEAQIEEINDKLKMDGSWDGVQCWKTWIKFLTVSGAMPTQYFLIQELKANRLSRDLIVNFFANVAANAQSTYIIKDLIEYVADRQGDGDDDLTMLCVYQITYMANWCVQPVVKAGLTDPTCGHQHCDPALINELFFPFLDKGIRNMTLPHWQRVIYMVMLCNVRSTFKNDVLRPFITGETPSSNAVRLNAVASLSLYKMPPETREECMDMLSAVLDDFSESNGIRACSYMITLTWRPTPAWWHMKAIDTWKEPNKQIASLSFRSTIIKYTSDRRLKWIDLILPIMKPAPPSGATVSVIIHYYYKILTTGWESSWMNSFLVSRSDEAYPERYVQFFQPMRVGTWFPQTQVMRYLTMDLFKTQDVWYKMRQYFWGTYPTKQIKDDPSAEVIRSLYNQHKDYMGAISEEAWDYGTWYIYTKWQRSFEFAIPVTMRAEDFLNFNYLIKTLPANYDFQEGLFYNYGRINIGFPSSLGIPIVFRSSSPNYVTATGNWKLKSAQNFPTGIKAKAEFDSTFR
;
A
#
# COMPACT_ATOMS: atom_id res chain seq x y z
N MET A 1 -15.84 -18.23 -23.21
CA MET A 1 -14.56 -18.61 -22.58
C MET A 1 -14.01 -17.48 -21.72
N PHE A 2 -13.65 -16.32 -22.30
CA PHE A 2 -13.00 -15.22 -21.55
C PHE A 2 -13.92 -14.34 -20.69
N GLY A 3 -15.24 -14.54 -20.76
CA GLY A 3 -16.26 -13.66 -20.19
C GLY A 3 -17.08 -13.00 -21.31
N LYS A 4 -17.52 -11.76 -21.07
CA LYS A 4 -18.31 -10.93 -21.98
C LYS A 4 -17.48 -9.74 -22.46
N CYS A 5 -16.95 -9.85 -23.67
CA CYS A 5 -16.07 -8.85 -24.29
C CYS A 5 -16.56 -8.46 -25.68
N THR A 6 -16.26 -7.23 -26.10
CA THR A 6 -16.54 -6.75 -27.45
C THR A 6 -15.72 -7.53 -28.50
N GLY A 7 -16.39 -8.05 -29.53
CA GLY A 7 -15.78 -8.84 -30.60
C GLY A 7 -16.05 -8.21 -31.97
N TRP A 8 -15.00 -8.09 -32.78
CA TRP A 8 -15.06 -7.55 -34.13
C TRP A 8 -15.01 -8.68 -35.16
N TYR A 9 -15.90 -8.65 -36.14
CA TYR A 9 -15.95 -9.64 -37.22
C TYR A 9 -15.79 -8.95 -38.58
N GLN A 10 -14.84 -9.43 -39.37
CA GLN A 10 -14.68 -9.06 -40.77
C GLN A 10 -14.97 -10.30 -41.62
N VAL A 11 -16.01 -10.23 -42.44
CA VAL A 11 -16.47 -11.32 -43.30
C VAL A 11 -16.17 -10.94 -44.76
N SER A 12 -15.58 -11.87 -45.50
CA SER A 12 -15.23 -11.66 -46.92
C SER A 12 -15.39 -12.95 -47.72
N PRO A 13 -15.88 -12.91 -48.97
CA PRO A 13 -15.92 -14.09 -49.83
C PRO A 13 -14.50 -14.47 -50.27
N ILE A 14 -14.19 -15.77 -50.29
CA ILE A 14 -12.92 -16.29 -50.80
C ILE A 14 -13.07 -16.46 -52.32
N LYS A 15 -12.68 -15.43 -53.08
CA LYS A 15 -12.80 -15.44 -54.54
C LYS A 15 -11.61 -16.08 -55.27
N ASP A 16 -10.36 -15.96 -54.75
CA ASP A 16 -9.13 -16.26 -55.52
C ASP A 16 -7.94 -16.82 -54.69
N ASP A 17 -8.16 -17.48 -53.54
CA ASP A 17 -7.03 -18.02 -52.76
C ASP A 17 -6.62 -19.42 -53.24
N ILE A 18 -5.83 -19.48 -54.32
CA ILE A 18 -5.39 -20.70 -55.03
C ILE A 18 -4.77 -21.72 -54.07
N LYS A 19 -3.99 -21.28 -53.07
CA LYS A 19 -3.37 -22.18 -52.08
C LYS A 19 -4.38 -22.86 -51.16
N LEU A 20 -5.40 -22.12 -50.70
CA LEU A 20 -6.46 -22.68 -49.86
C LEU A 20 -7.39 -23.59 -50.69
N GLN A 21 -7.62 -23.23 -51.96
CA GLN A 21 -8.33 -24.07 -52.91
C GLN A 21 -7.55 -25.37 -53.21
N ASP A 22 -6.23 -25.32 -53.35
CA ASP A 22 -5.35 -26.48 -53.57
C ASP A 22 -5.24 -27.38 -52.31
N ASP A 23 -5.08 -26.80 -51.13
CA ASP A 23 -5.08 -27.53 -49.83
C ASP A 23 -6.43 -28.17 -49.50
N MET A 24 -7.52 -27.67 -50.08
CA MET A 24 -8.86 -28.26 -50.01
C MET A 24 -9.14 -29.22 -51.18
N ARG A 25 -8.50 -29.05 -52.34
CA ARG A 25 -8.53 -30.00 -53.46
C ARG A 25 -7.82 -31.31 -53.12
N LEU A 26 -6.69 -31.26 -52.41
CA LEU A 26 -6.01 -32.45 -51.90
C LEU A 26 -6.87 -33.28 -50.92
N LEU A 27 -7.80 -32.65 -50.20
CA LEU A 27 -8.83 -33.36 -49.41
C LEU A 27 -9.94 -33.95 -50.31
N GLY A 28 -10.20 -33.29 -51.43
CA GLY A 28 -11.08 -33.76 -52.50
C GLY A 28 -10.53 -34.94 -53.30
N ASP A 29 -9.29 -35.40 -53.10
CA ASP A 29 -8.76 -36.62 -53.73
C ASP A 29 -9.00 -37.89 -52.88
N MET A 30 -9.60 -37.77 -51.69
CA MET A 30 -10.08 -38.92 -50.89
C MET A 30 -11.49 -39.40 -51.34
N VAL A 31 -11.75 -39.43 -52.65
CA VAL A 31 -13.09 -39.45 -53.25
C VAL A 31 -13.88 -40.75 -53.17
N GLU A 32 -13.34 -41.88 -52.72
CA GLU A 32 -14.11 -43.14 -52.81
C GLU A 32 -15.22 -43.33 -51.75
N ASP A 33 -15.31 -42.51 -50.69
CA ASP A 33 -16.35 -42.68 -49.64
C ASP A 33 -17.31 -41.48 -49.45
N SER A 34 -17.23 -40.44 -50.28
CA SER A 34 -17.92 -39.14 -50.03
C SER A 34 -19.32 -38.98 -50.62
N GLN A 35 -19.85 -39.94 -51.38
CA GLN A 35 -21.14 -39.77 -52.07
C GLN A 35 -22.39 -39.95 -51.18
N LEU A 36 -22.25 -40.45 -49.94
CA LEU A 36 -23.39 -40.71 -49.04
C LEU A 36 -23.57 -39.66 -47.92
N GLY A 37 -22.83 -38.55 -47.96
CA GLY A 37 -22.86 -37.49 -46.93
C GLY A 37 -23.08 -36.06 -47.43
N ARG A 38 -23.32 -35.86 -48.73
CA ARG A 38 -23.65 -34.53 -49.28
C ARG A 38 -25.11 -34.19 -48.95
N GLY A 39 -25.35 -33.65 -47.75
CA GLY A 39 -26.46 -32.72 -47.57
C GLY A 39 -26.33 -31.57 -48.58
N SER A 40 -27.43 -30.98 -49.01
CA SER A 40 -27.48 -29.90 -50.00
C SER A 40 -26.86 -28.61 -49.45
N PHE A 41 -25.54 -28.59 -49.27
CA PHE A 41 -24.78 -27.44 -48.83
C PHE A 41 -24.30 -26.63 -50.03
N SER A 42 -24.39 -25.31 -49.93
CA SER A 42 -23.77 -24.40 -50.90
C SER A 42 -22.24 -24.49 -50.83
N ASP A 43 -21.58 -24.38 -51.99
CA ASP A 43 -20.11 -24.41 -52.09
C ASP A 43 -19.47 -23.02 -51.92
N THR A 44 -20.25 -21.98 -51.58
CA THR A 44 -19.72 -20.64 -51.30
C THR A 44 -18.73 -20.69 -50.14
N LEU A 45 -17.54 -20.11 -50.33
CA LEU A 45 -16.50 -20.05 -49.30
C LEU A 45 -16.37 -18.63 -48.73
N TRP A 46 -16.34 -18.57 -47.41
CA TRP A 46 -16.22 -17.34 -46.63
C TRP A 46 -14.97 -17.38 -45.76
N ARG A 47 -14.27 -16.25 -45.72
CA ARG A 47 -13.22 -15.96 -44.75
C ARG A 47 -13.79 -15.03 -43.69
N VAL A 48 -13.73 -15.47 -42.45
CA VAL A 48 -14.14 -14.68 -41.28
C VAL A 48 -12.92 -14.43 -40.40
N ASN A 49 -12.55 -13.17 -40.24
CA ASN A 49 -11.55 -12.75 -39.26
C ASN A 49 -12.27 -12.18 -38.05
N ARG A 50 -12.05 -12.78 -36.88
CA ARG A 50 -12.59 -12.33 -35.60
C ARG A 50 -11.47 -11.81 -34.72
N LYS A 51 -11.68 -10.65 -34.10
CA LYS A 51 -10.80 -10.11 -33.05
C LYS A 51 -11.60 -9.85 -31.78
N VAL A 52 -10.97 -9.93 -30.62
CA VAL A 52 -11.57 -9.55 -29.34
C VAL A 52 -10.83 -8.36 -28.77
N ASP A 53 -11.59 -7.35 -28.35
CA ASP A 53 -11.06 -6.20 -27.61
C ASP A 53 -11.15 -6.50 -26.11
N PHE A 54 -9.99 -6.73 -25.49
CA PHE A 54 -9.91 -6.99 -24.05
C PHE A 54 -9.87 -5.72 -23.20
N SER A 55 -9.77 -4.54 -23.82
CA SER A 55 -9.86 -3.26 -23.12
C SER A 55 -11.31 -2.86 -22.82
N ASP A 56 -12.26 -3.44 -23.57
CA ASP A 56 -13.70 -3.21 -23.48
C ASP A 56 -14.45 -4.52 -23.20
N CYS A 57 -14.20 -5.10 -22.02
CA CYS A 57 -14.95 -6.24 -21.50
C CYS A 57 -15.87 -5.80 -20.36
N GLU A 58 -17.16 -6.09 -20.48
CA GLU A 58 -18.11 -5.99 -19.36
C GLU A 58 -17.73 -6.98 -18.26
N GLU A 59 -17.37 -8.20 -18.65
CA GLU A 59 -16.90 -9.24 -17.73
C GLU A 59 -15.67 -9.92 -18.31
N PHE A 60 -14.59 -9.97 -17.53
CA PHE A 60 -13.37 -10.64 -17.91
C PHE A 60 -12.96 -11.65 -16.85
N VAL A 61 -12.87 -12.93 -17.23
CA VAL A 61 -12.45 -14.02 -16.34
C VAL A 61 -10.95 -13.88 -16.07
N LYS A 62 -10.62 -13.50 -14.83
CA LYS A 62 -9.24 -13.42 -14.33
C LYS A 62 -9.21 -13.61 -12.82
N VAL A 63 -8.12 -14.17 -12.31
CA VAL A 63 -7.76 -14.16 -10.89
C VAL A 63 -6.55 -13.25 -10.72
N ARG A 64 -6.53 -12.48 -9.64
CA ARG A 64 -5.40 -11.62 -9.27
C ARG A 64 -5.05 -11.83 -7.80
N ASP A 65 -3.77 -11.96 -7.53
CA ASP A 65 -3.17 -11.85 -6.19
C ASP A 65 -2.11 -10.75 -6.27
N LEU A 66 -2.33 -9.63 -5.59
CA LEU A 66 -1.42 -8.49 -5.65
C LEU A 66 -1.01 -8.10 -4.23
N ALA A 67 0.25 -8.32 -3.85
CA ALA A 67 0.82 -7.65 -2.68
C ALA A 67 1.10 -6.19 -3.03
N MET A 68 0.78 -5.28 -2.10
CA MET A 68 0.87 -3.83 -2.27
C MET A 68 0.13 -3.30 -3.50
N GLN A 69 -1.20 -3.34 -3.44
CA GLN A 69 -2.04 -2.83 -4.51
C GLN A 69 -1.70 -1.37 -4.86
N ASN A 70 -1.54 -1.11 -6.17
CA ASN A 70 -1.29 0.23 -6.67
C ASN A 70 -2.39 1.18 -6.18
N GLU A 71 -2.06 2.12 -5.29
CA GLU A 71 -2.84 3.35 -5.10
C GLU A 71 -2.75 4.18 -6.40
N CYS A 72 -3.42 3.69 -7.43
CA CYS A 72 -3.70 4.45 -8.63
C CYS A 72 -4.66 5.56 -8.20
N GLY A 73 -4.13 6.73 -7.90
CA GLY A 73 -4.97 7.92 -7.77
C GLY A 73 -5.70 8.22 -9.09
N GLU A 74 -6.40 9.35 -9.15
CA GLU A 74 -7.15 9.88 -10.30
C GLU A 74 -6.38 10.07 -11.63
N ARG A 75 -5.18 9.51 -11.78
CA ARG A 75 -4.54 9.35 -13.08
C ARG A 75 -4.73 7.92 -13.55
N PRO A 76 -5.95 7.52 -13.97
CA PRO A 76 -6.20 6.20 -14.53
C PRO A 76 -5.18 5.91 -15.64
N TYR A 77 -4.76 6.90 -16.45
CA TYR A 77 -3.72 6.71 -17.48
C TYR A 77 -2.34 6.23 -17.00
N GLN A 78 -2.00 6.39 -15.72
CA GLN A 78 -0.74 5.87 -15.16
C GLN A 78 -0.83 4.40 -14.75
N CYS A 79 -2.04 3.85 -14.63
CA CYS A 79 -2.30 2.44 -14.32
C CYS A 79 -3.13 1.70 -15.39
N ASN A 80 -3.72 2.43 -16.33
CA ASN A 80 -4.50 1.94 -17.47
C ASN A 80 -3.65 1.88 -18.74
N ARG A 81 -2.35 2.22 -18.70
CA ARG A 81 -1.47 1.73 -19.77
C ARG A 81 -1.36 0.22 -19.59
N GLY A 82 -1.67 -0.48 -20.68
CA GLY A 82 -1.85 -1.93 -20.74
C GLY A 82 -0.58 -2.71 -20.42
N ASP A 83 -0.25 -2.82 -19.14
CA ASP A 83 0.86 -3.64 -18.66
C ASP A 83 0.57 -5.15 -18.78
N LEU A 84 -0.71 -5.51 -18.97
CA LEU A 84 -1.13 -6.79 -19.55
C LEU A 84 -1.77 -6.50 -20.92
N GLY A 85 -0.97 -6.64 -21.98
CA GLY A 85 -1.46 -6.61 -23.36
C GLY A 85 -2.07 -7.96 -23.71
N ARG A 86 -3.33 -7.99 -24.13
CA ARG A 86 -3.97 -9.21 -24.62
C ARG A 86 -4.53 -9.01 -26.02
N SER A 87 -4.33 -10.00 -26.87
CA SER A 87 -4.87 -10.01 -28.23
C SER A 87 -5.34 -11.42 -28.57
N HIS A 88 -6.56 -11.53 -29.08
CA HIS A 88 -7.12 -12.79 -29.56
C HIS A 88 -7.62 -12.60 -30.99
N ASN A 89 -7.00 -13.33 -31.91
CA ASN A 89 -7.29 -13.27 -33.33
C ASN A 89 -7.69 -14.66 -33.82
N CYS A 90 -8.81 -14.76 -34.51
CA CYS A 90 -9.28 -16.00 -35.12
C CYS A 90 -9.51 -15.80 -36.60
N LEU A 91 -9.03 -16.74 -37.40
CA LEU A 91 -9.29 -16.84 -38.82
C LEU A 91 -10.08 -18.12 -39.08
N TYR A 92 -11.32 -17.96 -39.54
CA TYR A 92 -12.18 -19.08 -39.91
C TYR A 92 -12.37 -19.11 -41.43
N SER A 93 -12.36 -20.32 -41.98
CA SER A 93 -12.83 -20.60 -43.34
C SER A 93 -14.13 -21.39 -43.22
N LEU A 94 -15.21 -20.81 -43.72
CA LEU A 94 -16.55 -21.38 -43.68
C LEU A 94 -17.00 -21.74 -45.10
N ARG A 95 -17.77 -22.81 -45.24
CA ARG A 95 -18.46 -23.19 -46.47
C ARG A 95 -19.97 -23.18 -46.24
N GLY A 96 -20.72 -22.63 -47.18
CA GLY A 96 -22.18 -22.59 -47.14
C GLY A 96 -22.77 -21.18 -47.22
N ASP A 97 -24.07 -21.09 -47.00
CA ASP A 97 -24.86 -19.85 -47.08
C ASP A 97 -25.64 -19.61 -45.76
N GLU A 98 -26.52 -18.60 -45.75
CA GLU A 98 -27.29 -18.21 -44.57
C GLU A 98 -28.13 -19.37 -44.01
N GLY A 99 -27.90 -19.72 -42.75
CA GLY A 99 -28.60 -20.80 -42.04
C GLY A 99 -27.94 -22.18 -42.14
N ASP A 100 -26.99 -22.38 -43.05
CA ASP A 100 -26.30 -23.66 -43.25
C ASP A 100 -24.81 -23.42 -43.57
N MET A 101 -24.03 -23.17 -42.50
CA MET A 101 -22.59 -22.91 -42.60
C MET A 101 -21.79 -23.99 -41.87
N ARG A 102 -20.73 -24.47 -42.53
CA ARG A 102 -19.79 -25.45 -41.99
C ARG A 102 -18.41 -24.84 -41.83
N LEU A 103 -17.78 -25.10 -40.68
CA LEU A 103 -16.40 -24.74 -40.43
C LEU A 103 -15.46 -25.72 -41.15
N GLU A 104 -14.73 -25.24 -42.15
CA GLU A 104 -13.72 -26.02 -42.88
C GLU A 104 -12.36 -25.95 -42.17
N GLN A 105 -12.00 -24.76 -41.71
CA GLN A 105 -10.74 -24.54 -41.02
C GLN A 105 -10.88 -23.40 -40.00
N ALA A 106 -10.22 -23.53 -38.85
CA ALA A 106 -10.00 -22.44 -37.91
C ALA A 106 -8.52 -22.34 -37.56
N GLN A 107 -7.99 -21.12 -37.55
CA GLN A 107 -6.71 -20.78 -36.95
C GLN A 107 -6.97 -19.75 -35.86
N ILE A 108 -6.56 -20.04 -34.64
CA ILE A 108 -6.79 -19.15 -33.49
C ILE A 108 -5.44 -18.85 -32.86
N GLU A 109 -5.14 -17.57 -32.67
CA GLU A 109 -3.93 -17.10 -32.01
C GLU A 109 -4.32 -16.17 -30.85
N ASP A 110 -3.88 -16.53 -29.65
CA ASP A 110 -4.05 -15.73 -28.44
C ASP A 110 -2.68 -15.35 -27.91
N TRP A 111 -2.52 -14.06 -27.65
CA TRP A 111 -1.30 -13.45 -27.15
C TRP A 111 -1.59 -12.79 -25.81
N ALA A 112 -0.74 -13.07 -24.84
CA ALA A 112 -0.68 -12.36 -23.59
C ALA A 112 0.74 -11.83 -23.40
N ILE A 113 0.86 -10.54 -23.12
CA ILE A 113 2.12 -9.84 -22.93
C ILE A 113 2.02 -9.14 -21.58
N MET A 114 2.91 -9.48 -20.66
CA MET A 114 3.07 -8.76 -19.41
C MET A 114 4.37 -7.95 -19.46
N GLU A 115 4.25 -6.66 -19.16
CA GLU A 115 5.38 -5.74 -19.03
C GLU A 115 5.49 -5.29 -17.57
N PRO A 116 6.04 -6.12 -16.66
CA PRO A 116 6.15 -5.77 -15.24
C PRO A 116 6.94 -4.48 -15.00
N TYR A 117 7.82 -4.12 -15.94
CA TYR A 117 8.73 -2.97 -15.87
C TYR A 117 8.63 -2.04 -17.11
N ALA A 118 7.44 -1.85 -17.70
CA ALA A 118 7.24 -1.07 -18.93
C ALA A 118 8.01 0.28 -18.97
N MET A 119 9.08 0.34 -19.77
CA MET A 119 9.89 1.51 -20.10
C MET A 119 9.81 1.72 -21.61
N GLY A 120 9.62 2.96 -22.05
CA GLY A 120 9.46 3.27 -23.47
C GLY A 120 10.67 2.85 -24.34
N GLU A 121 10.47 2.87 -25.66
CA GLU A 121 11.27 2.27 -26.75
C GLU A 121 12.81 2.37 -26.73
N LYS A 122 13.46 3.10 -25.81
CA LYS A 122 14.92 3.36 -25.85
C LYS A 122 15.67 3.27 -24.50
N GLY A 123 15.08 2.74 -23.43
CA GLY A 123 15.77 2.73 -22.12
C GLY A 123 15.52 1.45 -21.34
N PHE A 124 16.47 0.52 -21.46
CA PHE A 124 16.45 -0.87 -20.99
C PHE A 124 15.42 -1.74 -21.74
N GLN A 125 15.89 -2.85 -22.32
CA GLN A 125 15.00 -3.91 -22.78
C GLN A 125 14.15 -4.31 -21.57
N THR A 126 12.86 -4.01 -21.59
CA THR A 126 11.96 -4.52 -20.55
C THR A 126 11.94 -6.03 -20.66
N GLU A 127 12.05 -6.72 -19.53
CA GLU A 127 11.68 -8.13 -19.48
C GLU A 127 10.20 -8.20 -19.83
N GLN A 128 9.92 -8.59 -21.06
CA GLN A 128 8.56 -8.84 -21.53
C GLN A 128 8.30 -10.31 -21.41
N ILE A 129 7.35 -10.68 -20.56
CA ILE A 129 6.91 -12.06 -20.47
C ILE A 129 5.77 -12.22 -21.47
N ARG A 130 5.96 -13.10 -22.46
CA ARG A 130 4.99 -13.34 -23.52
C ARG A 130 4.54 -14.80 -23.48
N ALA A 131 3.23 -14.99 -23.48
CA ALA A 131 2.61 -16.30 -23.68
C ALA A 131 1.77 -16.26 -24.96
N MET A 132 1.98 -17.25 -25.83
CA MET A 132 1.22 -17.41 -27.07
C MET A 132 0.60 -18.79 -27.11
N THR A 133 -0.68 -18.85 -27.47
CA THR A 133 -1.35 -20.11 -27.82
C THR A 133 -1.82 -20.07 -29.26
N LYS A 134 -1.65 -21.20 -29.95
CA LYS A 134 -2.07 -21.35 -31.35
C LYS A 134 -2.89 -22.62 -31.50
N GLN A 135 -4.07 -22.50 -32.10
CA GLN A 135 -4.93 -23.64 -32.44
C GLN A 135 -5.12 -23.69 -33.94
N ASN A 136 -5.06 -24.91 -34.49
CA ASN A 136 -5.40 -25.18 -35.87
C ASN A 136 -6.41 -26.33 -35.89
N LEU A 137 -7.63 -26.03 -36.31
CA LEU A 137 -8.68 -27.02 -36.55
C LEU A 137 -8.89 -27.14 -38.06
N LYS A 138 -8.83 -28.35 -38.61
CA LYS A 138 -9.09 -28.62 -40.03
C LYS A 138 -10.09 -29.76 -40.15
N LEU A 139 -11.15 -29.54 -40.93
CA LEU A 139 -12.07 -30.60 -41.31
C LEU A 139 -11.41 -31.47 -42.39
N TYR A 140 -11.18 -32.74 -42.07
CA TYR A 140 -10.60 -33.69 -43.03
C TYR A 140 -11.68 -34.41 -43.85
N ALA A 141 -12.75 -34.87 -43.19
CA ALA A 141 -13.86 -35.55 -43.85
C ALA A 141 -15.14 -35.43 -43.01
N ALA A 142 -16.29 -35.41 -43.68
CA ALA A 142 -17.61 -35.55 -43.06
C ALA A 142 -18.21 -36.90 -43.48
N ARG A 143 -18.63 -37.71 -42.52
CA ARG A 143 -19.15 -39.08 -42.77
C ARG A 143 -20.54 -39.24 -42.14
N PRO A 144 -21.46 -40.00 -42.79
CA PRO A 144 -22.76 -40.28 -42.23
C PRO A 144 -22.63 -41.17 -40.98
N VAL A 145 -23.29 -40.76 -39.89
CA VAL A 145 -23.32 -41.50 -38.63
C VAL A 145 -24.41 -42.58 -38.71
N ARG A 146 -24.02 -43.85 -38.79
CA ARG A 146 -24.93 -44.99 -39.04
C ARG A 146 -25.77 -45.43 -37.82
N LYS A 147 -25.41 -45.00 -36.61
CA LYS A 147 -26.17 -45.22 -35.36
C LYS A 147 -26.17 -43.94 -34.54
N GLN A 148 -27.35 -43.51 -34.09
CA GLN A 148 -27.50 -42.33 -33.24
C GLN A 148 -26.55 -42.44 -32.05
N MET A 149 -25.58 -41.52 -31.96
CA MET A 149 -24.67 -41.47 -30.82
C MET A 149 -25.48 -41.03 -29.60
N VAL A 150 -25.74 -41.96 -28.68
CA VAL A 150 -26.36 -41.63 -27.39
C VAL A 150 -25.26 -41.01 -26.53
N TYR A 151 -25.16 -39.68 -26.55
CA TYR A 151 -24.30 -38.93 -25.65
C TYR A 151 -24.94 -38.92 -24.26
N GLN A 152 -24.36 -39.64 -23.30
CA GLN A 152 -24.67 -39.46 -21.89
C GLN A 152 -23.87 -38.27 -21.34
N THR A 153 -24.27 -37.04 -21.68
CA THR A 153 -23.81 -35.88 -20.91
C THR A 153 -24.68 -35.78 -19.66
N GLY A 154 -24.21 -36.33 -18.55
CA GLY A 154 -24.82 -36.12 -17.23
C GLY A 154 -24.70 -34.69 -16.71
N GLN A 155 -24.07 -33.78 -17.47
CA GLN A 155 -23.91 -32.37 -17.12
C GLN A 155 -24.54 -31.49 -18.21
N ASN A 156 -25.54 -30.69 -17.82
CA ASN A 156 -26.06 -29.61 -18.64
C ASN A 156 -24.99 -28.51 -18.71
N ILE A 157 -24.26 -28.42 -19.83
CA ILE A 157 -23.36 -27.28 -20.09
C ILE A 157 -24.23 -26.05 -20.30
N THR A 158 -24.36 -25.20 -19.28
CA THR A 158 -25.14 -23.96 -19.33
C THR A 158 -24.34 -22.77 -19.86
N SER A 159 -23.00 -22.88 -19.89
CA SER A 159 -22.10 -21.80 -20.29
C SER A 159 -20.80 -22.32 -20.89
N TRP A 160 -20.26 -21.57 -21.86
CA TRP A 160 -18.91 -21.75 -22.40
C TRP A 160 -17.88 -20.83 -21.73
N ARG A 161 -18.26 -20.16 -20.64
CA ARG A 161 -17.36 -19.37 -19.79
C ARG A 161 -16.38 -20.31 -19.10
N TYR A 162 -15.13 -19.88 -18.95
CA TYR A 162 -14.20 -20.58 -18.09
C TYR A 162 -14.63 -20.37 -16.65
N ASP A 163 -14.96 -21.44 -15.96
CA ASP A 163 -15.46 -21.37 -14.60
C ASP A 163 -14.28 -21.47 -13.62
N LEU A 164 -14.06 -20.38 -12.88
CA LEU A 164 -13.18 -20.38 -11.73
C LEU A 164 -13.97 -21.01 -10.58
N GLN A 165 -13.83 -22.31 -10.40
CA GLN A 165 -14.45 -23.01 -9.27
C GLN A 165 -13.37 -23.42 -8.27
N PRO A 166 -13.55 -23.11 -6.98
CA PRO A 166 -12.71 -23.71 -5.95
C PRO A 166 -12.85 -25.24 -6.03
N PRO A 167 -11.77 -26.02 -5.83
CA PRO A 167 -11.85 -27.47 -5.90
C PRO A 167 -12.87 -28.00 -4.88
N PRO A 168 -13.55 -29.14 -5.17
CA PRO A 168 -14.66 -29.66 -4.36
C PRO A 168 -14.32 -29.94 -2.89
N HIS A 169 -13.03 -30.17 -2.60
CA HIS A 169 -12.50 -30.50 -1.28
C HIS A 169 -11.86 -29.30 -0.56
N ALA A 170 -11.92 -28.09 -1.11
CA ALA A 170 -11.49 -26.87 -0.41
C ALA A 170 -12.41 -26.46 0.76
N ALA A 171 -13.35 -27.32 1.18
CA ALA A 171 -14.25 -27.08 2.29
C ALA A 171 -13.47 -27.04 3.62
N GLY A 172 -13.00 -25.84 3.99
CA GLY A 172 -12.24 -25.60 5.23
C GLY A 172 -10.94 -24.81 5.03
N ARG A 173 -10.50 -24.58 3.79
CA ARG A 173 -9.31 -23.75 3.51
C ARG A 173 -9.53 -22.83 2.31
N GLN A 174 -8.86 -21.68 2.29
CA GLN A 174 -8.82 -20.85 1.07
C GLN A 174 -7.99 -21.59 0.01
N PRO A 175 -8.54 -21.87 -1.18
CA PRO A 175 -7.75 -22.49 -2.25
C PRO A 175 -6.63 -21.56 -2.67
N SER A 176 -5.46 -22.13 -2.95
CA SER A 176 -4.34 -21.40 -3.51
C SER A 176 -4.70 -20.78 -4.87
N PHE A 177 -3.93 -19.79 -5.29
CA PHE A 177 -4.07 -19.17 -6.61
C PHE A 177 -4.10 -20.21 -7.75
N ASP A 178 -3.30 -21.27 -7.64
CA ASP A 178 -3.20 -22.31 -8.68
C ASP A 178 -4.39 -23.25 -8.69
N GLU A 179 -4.88 -23.62 -7.52
CA GLU A 179 -6.08 -24.44 -7.38
C GLU A 179 -7.31 -23.72 -7.94
N LEU A 180 -7.39 -22.40 -7.76
CA LEU A 180 -8.43 -21.56 -8.37
C LEU A 180 -8.32 -21.49 -9.89
N MET A 181 -7.09 -21.41 -10.41
CA MET A 181 -6.86 -21.29 -11.84
C MET A 181 -7.03 -22.61 -12.59
N ILE A 182 -6.61 -23.73 -11.99
CA ILE A 182 -6.55 -25.06 -12.62
C ILE A 182 -7.78 -25.92 -12.23
N GLY A 183 -8.40 -25.66 -11.08
CA GLY A 183 -9.55 -26.42 -10.58
C GLY A 183 -9.18 -27.82 -10.07
N ILE A 184 -7.90 -28.08 -9.78
CA ILE A 184 -7.39 -29.37 -9.30
C ILE A 184 -6.84 -29.19 -7.89
N ASP A 185 -7.23 -30.08 -6.99
CA ASP A 185 -6.75 -30.13 -5.60
C ASP A 185 -5.38 -30.83 -5.50
N ILE A 186 -4.64 -30.56 -4.43
CA ILE A 186 -3.42 -31.31 -4.14
C ILE A 186 -3.77 -32.72 -3.68
N GLU A 187 -3.02 -33.70 -4.18
CA GLU A 187 -3.10 -35.06 -3.68
C GLU A 187 -2.67 -35.11 -2.20
N PRO A 188 -3.49 -35.67 -1.28
CA PRO A 188 -3.15 -35.74 0.15
C PRO A 188 -1.79 -36.40 0.46
N SER A 189 -1.31 -37.28 -0.43
CA SER A 189 0.00 -37.92 -0.38
C SER A 189 1.18 -36.94 -0.50
N SER A 190 0.96 -35.76 -1.10
CA SER A 190 1.99 -34.74 -1.30
C SER A 190 2.20 -33.86 -0.06
N VAL A 191 1.21 -33.79 0.84
CA VAL A 191 1.23 -32.92 2.03
C VAL A 191 2.44 -33.21 2.94
N PRO A 192 2.76 -34.46 3.32
CA PRO A 192 3.92 -34.73 4.18
C PRO A 192 5.25 -34.28 3.55
N VAL A 193 5.38 -34.43 2.23
CA VAL A 193 6.58 -33.98 1.48
C VAL A 193 6.69 -32.45 1.53
N ILE A 194 5.57 -31.75 1.32
CA ILE A 194 5.49 -30.29 1.43
C ILE A 194 5.89 -29.82 2.84
N MET A 195 5.41 -30.50 3.88
CA MET A 195 5.74 -30.16 5.27
C MET A 195 7.23 -30.35 5.57
N ASP A 196 7.83 -31.47 5.13
CA ASP A 196 9.25 -31.76 5.31
C ASP A 196 10.14 -30.76 4.56
N ASP A 197 9.76 -30.38 3.33
CA ASP A 197 10.46 -29.37 2.52
C ASP A 197 10.42 -28.00 3.22
N ILE A 198 9.26 -27.59 3.76
CA ILE A 198 9.12 -26.35 4.53
C ILE A 198 10.03 -26.38 5.76
N MET A 199 9.95 -27.43 6.58
CA MET A 199 10.74 -27.53 7.81
C MET A 199 12.25 -27.47 7.52
N SER A 200 12.69 -28.20 6.50
CA SER A 200 14.08 -28.24 6.08
C SER A 200 14.54 -26.89 5.53
N GLY A 201 13.73 -26.25 4.68
CA GLY A 201 14.02 -24.94 4.09
C GLY A 201 14.09 -23.82 5.12
N VAL A 202 13.11 -23.76 6.04
CA VAL A 202 13.07 -22.75 7.11
C VAL A 202 14.30 -22.84 7.99
N CYS A 203 14.68 -24.05 8.41
CA CYS A 203 15.88 -24.26 9.22
C CYS A 203 17.18 -24.03 8.45
N ALA A 204 17.21 -24.31 7.14
CA ALA A 204 18.37 -24.01 6.32
C ALA A 204 18.59 -22.50 6.17
N ILE A 205 17.52 -21.74 5.95
CA ILE A 205 17.55 -20.29 5.87
C ILE A 205 17.97 -19.70 7.22
N SER A 206 17.35 -20.12 8.33
CA SER A 206 17.63 -19.55 9.66
C SER A 206 19.12 -19.63 10.01
N LYS A 207 19.79 -20.72 9.62
CA LYS A 207 21.24 -20.93 9.82
C LYS A 207 22.13 -20.09 8.92
N LYS A 208 21.62 -19.65 7.76
CA LYS A 208 22.40 -18.95 6.72
C LYS A 208 22.04 -17.46 6.57
N LEU A 209 21.14 -16.89 7.36
CA LEU A 209 20.65 -15.50 7.19
C LEU A 209 21.75 -14.44 7.05
N ASN A 210 22.94 -14.64 7.64
CA ASN A 210 24.06 -13.69 7.56
C ASN A 210 25.04 -13.95 6.40
N SER A 211 24.98 -15.14 5.78
CA SER A 211 25.92 -15.62 4.76
C SER A 211 25.27 -16.04 3.44
N VAL A 212 23.95 -16.09 3.37
CA VAL A 212 23.19 -16.44 2.16
C VAL A 212 23.34 -15.34 1.10
N SER A 213 23.48 -15.76 -0.15
CA SER A 213 23.41 -14.84 -1.29
C SER A 213 21.97 -14.35 -1.46
N ALA A 214 21.78 -13.19 -2.09
CA ALA A 214 20.44 -12.69 -2.36
C ALA A 214 19.63 -13.66 -3.24
N ASP A 215 20.27 -14.25 -4.26
CA ASP A 215 19.62 -15.17 -5.20
C ASP A 215 19.18 -16.48 -4.53
N ASP A 216 20.02 -17.07 -3.67
CA ASP A 216 19.67 -18.29 -2.94
C ASP A 216 18.52 -18.04 -1.96
N PHE A 217 18.54 -16.89 -1.27
CA PHE A 217 17.45 -16.50 -0.38
C PHE A 217 16.13 -16.34 -1.15
N VAL A 218 16.14 -15.65 -2.29
CA VAL A 218 14.95 -15.43 -3.12
C VAL A 218 14.35 -16.76 -3.56
N ASN A 219 15.17 -17.70 -4.05
CA ASN A 219 14.71 -19.01 -4.50
C ASN A 219 14.11 -19.84 -3.36
N ASP A 220 14.81 -19.96 -2.24
CA ASP A 220 14.32 -20.73 -1.08
C ASP A 220 13.06 -20.07 -0.49
N TYR A 221 13.02 -18.73 -0.44
CA TYR A 221 11.87 -17.96 0.02
C TYR A 221 10.63 -18.26 -0.82
N ASP A 222 10.73 -18.17 -2.15
CA ASP A 222 9.59 -18.36 -3.03
C ASP A 222 9.06 -19.81 -2.97
N ILE A 223 9.94 -20.80 -2.85
CA ILE A 223 9.55 -22.21 -2.66
C ILE A 223 8.79 -22.39 -1.34
N ILE A 224 9.31 -21.86 -0.23
CA ILE A 224 8.67 -22.00 1.09
C ILE A 224 7.31 -21.30 1.10
N ILE A 225 7.22 -20.06 0.60
CA ILE A 225 5.95 -19.32 0.54
C ILE A 225 4.94 -20.00 -0.37
N PHE A 226 5.39 -20.53 -1.50
CA PHE A 226 4.53 -21.31 -2.40
C PHE A 226 3.95 -22.53 -1.68
N ASN A 227 4.79 -23.29 -0.99
CA ASN A 227 4.40 -24.50 -0.26
C ASN A 227 3.46 -24.21 0.92
N ILE A 228 3.67 -23.10 1.65
CA ILE A 228 2.80 -22.70 2.76
C ILE A 228 1.36 -22.45 2.31
N ASN A 229 1.15 -21.92 1.09
CA ASN A 229 -0.19 -21.62 0.58
C ASN A 229 -1.07 -22.87 0.37
N TYR A 230 -0.49 -24.07 0.48
CA TYR A 230 -1.19 -25.34 0.37
C TYR A 230 -1.53 -26.01 1.69
N LEU A 231 -1.07 -25.43 2.81
CA LEU A 231 -1.29 -26.02 4.12
C LEU A 231 -2.63 -25.61 4.74
N GLU A 232 -3.23 -26.54 5.46
CA GLU A 232 -4.34 -26.31 6.38
C GLU A 232 -3.86 -25.85 7.77
N GLU A 233 -4.77 -25.29 8.56
CA GLU A 233 -4.45 -24.82 9.92
C GLU A 233 -3.84 -25.93 10.80
N ALA A 234 -4.41 -27.14 10.77
CA ALA A 234 -3.89 -28.28 11.54
C ALA A 234 -2.44 -28.65 11.16
N GLN A 235 -2.07 -28.52 9.88
CA GLN A 235 -0.72 -28.80 9.40
C GLN A 235 0.25 -27.68 9.80
N ILE A 236 -0.20 -26.43 9.79
CA ILE A 236 0.55 -25.28 10.29
C ILE A 236 0.84 -25.44 11.79
N GLU A 237 -0.16 -25.85 12.57
CA GLU A 237 -0.03 -26.16 13.99
C GLU A 237 0.97 -27.29 14.24
N GLU A 238 0.90 -28.37 13.46
CA GLU A 238 1.83 -29.50 13.57
C GLU A 238 3.29 -29.09 13.32
N ILE A 239 3.56 -28.30 12.27
CA ILE A 239 4.90 -27.78 11.99
C ILE A 239 5.36 -26.87 13.14
N ASN A 240 4.49 -25.98 13.60
CA ASN A 240 4.80 -25.06 14.69
C ASN A 240 5.17 -25.81 15.98
N ASP A 241 4.42 -26.84 16.33
CA ASP A 241 4.67 -27.63 17.55
C ASP A 241 5.98 -28.40 17.45
N LYS A 242 6.27 -29.03 16.30
CA LYS A 242 7.56 -29.70 16.05
C LYS A 242 8.73 -28.74 16.21
N LEU A 243 8.63 -27.53 15.67
CA LEU A 243 9.70 -26.52 15.75
C LEU A 243 9.85 -25.93 17.17
N LYS A 244 8.75 -25.78 17.93
CA LYS A 244 8.80 -25.34 19.34
C LYS A 244 9.43 -26.39 20.26
N MET A 245 9.15 -27.68 20.02
CA MET A 245 9.61 -28.79 20.87
C MET A 245 11.11 -29.07 20.81
N ASP A 246 11.81 -28.65 19.74
CA ASP A 246 13.25 -28.88 19.60
C ASP A 246 14.06 -28.22 20.73
N GLY A 247 13.58 -27.12 21.33
CA GLY A 247 14.12 -26.49 22.54
C GLY A 247 15.58 -26.00 22.46
N SER A 248 16.30 -26.39 21.41
CA SER A 248 17.67 -26.01 21.08
C SER A 248 17.71 -24.56 20.60
N TRP A 249 18.88 -23.92 20.67
CA TRP A 249 19.04 -22.57 20.12
C TRP A 249 18.71 -22.53 18.62
N ASP A 250 19.12 -23.56 17.88
CA ASP A 250 18.77 -23.75 16.47
C ASP A 250 17.26 -23.86 16.26
N GLY A 251 16.58 -24.63 17.11
CA GLY A 251 15.12 -24.81 17.09
C GLY A 251 14.37 -23.51 17.35
N VAL A 252 14.83 -22.69 18.31
CA VAL A 252 14.26 -21.36 18.56
C VAL A 252 14.42 -20.44 17.35
N GLN A 253 15.56 -20.46 16.67
CA GLN A 253 15.77 -19.66 15.46
C GLN A 253 14.96 -20.17 14.27
N CYS A 254 14.84 -21.49 14.09
CA CYS A 254 13.95 -22.08 13.10
C CYS A 254 12.49 -21.66 13.36
N TRP A 255 12.02 -21.74 14.61
CA TRP A 255 10.67 -21.33 14.99
C TRP A 255 10.42 -19.84 14.73
N LYS A 256 11.35 -18.95 15.12
CA LYS A 256 11.23 -17.53 14.81
C LYS A 256 11.17 -17.27 13.30
N THR A 257 11.97 -18.00 12.53
CA THR A 257 12.01 -17.90 11.07
C THR A 257 10.71 -18.42 10.44
N TRP A 258 10.15 -19.51 10.97
CA TRP A 258 8.84 -20.05 10.59
C TRP A 258 7.72 -19.02 10.77
N ILE A 259 7.64 -18.38 11.94
CA ILE A 259 6.65 -17.32 12.18
C ILE A 259 6.81 -16.19 11.15
N LYS A 260 8.04 -15.76 10.82
CA LYS A 260 8.27 -14.74 9.78
C LYS A 260 7.88 -15.19 8.37
N PHE A 261 7.93 -16.47 8.06
CA PHE A 261 7.42 -17.01 6.78
C PHE A 261 5.89 -17.04 6.75
N LEU A 262 5.26 -17.38 7.87
CA LEU A 262 3.79 -17.30 7.98
C LEU A 262 3.30 -15.86 7.77
N THR A 263 3.95 -14.86 8.38
CA THR A 263 3.54 -13.45 8.27
C THR A 263 3.61 -12.92 6.84
N VAL A 264 4.62 -13.32 6.07
CA VAL A 264 4.81 -12.86 4.68
C VAL A 264 4.05 -13.70 3.64
N SER A 265 3.62 -14.92 3.96
CA SER A 265 2.74 -15.71 3.07
C SER A 265 1.39 -15.02 2.85
N GLY A 266 0.79 -14.54 3.95
CA GLY A 266 -0.51 -13.88 3.95
C GLY A 266 -1.70 -14.77 3.58
N ALA A 267 -1.52 -16.10 3.50
CA ALA A 267 -2.60 -17.06 3.24
C ALA A 267 -3.55 -17.17 4.44
N MET A 268 -4.85 -17.30 4.21
CA MET A 268 -5.86 -17.23 5.29
C MET A 268 -5.61 -18.19 6.48
N PRO A 269 -5.27 -19.49 6.30
CA PRO A 269 -4.97 -20.38 7.43
C PRO A 269 -3.79 -19.89 8.29
N THR A 270 -2.75 -19.35 7.65
CA THR A 270 -1.58 -18.80 8.36
C THR A 270 -1.95 -17.57 9.18
N GLN A 271 -2.82 -16.71 8.64
CA GLN A 271 -3.23 -15.50 9.33
C GLN A 271 -4.12 -15.80 10.52
N TYR A 272 -5.03 -16.76 10.39
CA TYR A 272 -5.89 -17.20 11.49
C TYR A 272 -5.05 -17.78 12.63
N PHE A 273 -4.13 -18.71 12.32
CA PHE A 273 -3.19 -19.25 13.30
C PHE A 273 -2.39 -18.15 14.02
N LEU A 274 -1.81 -17.21 13.27
CA LEU A 274 -1.03 -16.11 13.85
C LEU A 274 -1.87 -15.21 14.78
N ILE A 275 -3.14 -14.97 14.45
CA ILE A 275 -4.06 -14.19 15.28
C ILE A 275 -4.40 -14.93 16.58
N GLN A 276 -4.57 -16.25 16.53
CA GLN A 276 -4.76 -17.03 17.75
C GLN A 276 -3.54 -16.96 18.66
N GLU A 277 -2.32 -17.08 18.11
CA GLU A 277 -1.09 -16.93 18.88
C GLU A 277 -0.90 -15.51 19.42
N LEU A 278 -1.36 -14.47 18.70
CA LEU A 278 -1.41 -13.08 19.18
C LEU A 278 -2.37 -12.91 20.35
N LYS A 279 -3.63 -13.36 20.21
CA LYS A 279 -4.66 -13.30 21.25
C LYS A 279 -4.25 -14.10 22.50
N ALA A 280 -3.53 -15.20 22.32
CA ALA A 280 -2.98 -16.02 23.40
C ALA A 280 -1.70 -15.44 24.04
N ASN A 281 -1.19 -14.29 23.59
CA ASN A 281 0.06 -13.67 24.06
C ASN A 281 1.30 -14.60 23.96
N ARG A 282 1.38 -15.43 22.91
CA ARG A 282 2.47 -16.39 22.70
C ARG A 282 3.58 -15.90 21.78
N LEU A 283 3.41 -14.74 21.15
CA LEU A 283 4.41 -14.12 20.29
C LEU A 283 5.23 -13.08 21.05
N SER A 284 6.54 -13.04 20.79
CA SER A 284 7.44 -12.01 21.32
C SER A 284 7.26 -10.68 20.58
N ARG A 285 7.65 -9.56 21.20
CA ARG A 285 7.47 -8.20 20.65
C ARG A 285 8.01 -8.05 19.22
N ASP A 286 9.18 -8.61 18.93
CA ASP A 286 9.80 -8.63 17.59
C ASP A 286 8.92 -9.32 16.54
N LEU A 287 8.28 -10.44 16.91
CA LEU A 287 7.38 -11.18 16.03
C LEU A 287 6.04 -10.46 15.82
N ILE A 288 5.53 -9.78 16.85
CA ILE A 288 4.32 -8.94 16.72
C ILE A 288 4.59 -7.78 15.76
N VAL A 289 5.72 -7.09 15.92
CA VAL A 289 6.13 -6.02 15.01
C VAL A 289 6.29 -6.55 13.58
N ASN A 290 6.91 -7.73 13.40
CA ASN A 290 7.04 -8.37 12.10
C ASN A 290 5.69 -8.71 11.45
N PHE A 291 4.74 -9.25 12.22
CA PHE A 291 3.39 -9.54 11.76
C PHE A 291 2.70 -8.28 11.26
N PHE A 292 2.61 -7.24 12.10
CA PHE A 292 1.90 -6.02 11.72
C PHE A 292 2.60 -5.27 10.58
N ALA A 293 3.93 -5.29 10.52
CA ALA A 293 4.67 -4.71 9.39
C ALA A 293 4.33 -5.40 8.05
N ASN A 294 3.98 -6.68 8.05
CA ASN A 294 3.76 -7.46 6.82
C ASN A 294 2.30 -7.73 6.47
N VAL A 295 1.40 -7.77 7.46
CA VAL A 295 0.01 -8.22 7.27
C VAL A 295 -0.72 -7.36 6.23
N ALA A 296 -0.55 -6.04 6.31
CA ALA A 296 -1.13 -5.08 5.38
C ALA A 296 -0.58 -5.21 3.95
N ALA A 297 0.65 -5.69 3.78
CA ALA A 297 1.28 -5.80 2.46
C ALA A 297 0.95 -7.13 1.78
N ASN A 298 0.87 -8.22 2.53
CA ASN A 298 0.85 -9.59 2.01
C ASN A 298 -0.48 -10.33 2.15
N ALA A 299 -1.41 -9.84 2.98
CA ALA A 299 -2.68 -10.50 3.23
C ALA A 299 -3.45 -10.80 1.93
N GLN A 300 -3.87 -12.05 1.77
CA GLN A 300 -4.64 -12.52 0.60
C GLN A 300 -6.15 -12.47 0.84
N SER A 301 -6.58 -12.16 2.07
CA SER A 301 -7.99 -12.18 2.46
C SER A 301 -8.34 -11.03 3.42
N THR A 302 -9.63 -10.71 3.52
CA THR A 302 -10.16 -9.70 4.46
C THR A 302 -10.71 -10.29 5.76
N TYR A 303 -10.70 -11.61 5.93
CA TYR A 303 -11.36 -12.30 7.07
C TYR A 303 -10.84 -11.82 8.42
N ILE A 304 -9.55 -11.52 8.49
CA ILE A 304 -8.86 -11.18 9.72
C ILE A 304 -9.08 -9.75 10.22
N ILE A 305 -9.69 -8.87 9.40
CA ILE A 305 -9.77 -7.45 9.72
C ILE A 305 -10.56 -7.22 11.03
N LYS A 306 -11.68 -7.91 11.21
CA LYS A 306 -12.50 -7.80 12.42
C LYS A 306 -11.71 -8.23 13.67
N ASP A 307 -11.09 -9.40 13.62
CA ASP A 307 -10.32 -9.95 14.73
C ASP A 307 -9.15 -9.05 15.15
N LEU A 308 -8.50 -8.41 14.17
CA LEU A 308 -7.42 -7.46 14.45
C LEU A 308 -7.95 -6.17 15.09
N ILE A 309 -9.09 -5.63 14.62
CA ILE A 309 -9.73 -4.46 15.24
C ILE A 309 -10.06 -4.75 16.70
N GLU A 310 -10.68 -5.91 16.98
CA GLU A 310 -11.02 -6.32 18.34
C GLU A 310 -9.77 -6.51 19.21
N TYR A 311 -8.74 -7.20 18.69
CA TYR A 311 -7.48 -7.40 19.41
C TYR A 311 -6.84 -6.09 19.88
N VAL A 312 -6.87 -5.04 19.05
CA VAL A 312 -6.28 -3.74 19.40
C VAL A 312 -7.19 -2.92 20.30
N ALA A 313 -8.51 -3.02 20.11
CA ALA A 313 -9.48 -2.36 20.99
C ALA A 313 -9.36 -2.87 22.44
N ASP A 314 -9.14 -4.17 22.62
CA ASP A 314 -9.04 -4.81 23.93
C ASP A 314 -7.75 -4.45 24.70
N ARG A 315 -6.68 -4.03 24.02
CA ARG A 315 -5.38 -3.70 24.64
C ARG A 315 -5.20 -2.21 24.98
N GLN A 316 -6.24 -1.40 24.80
CA GLN A 316 -6.16 0.03 25.08
C GLN A 316 -5.91 0.28 26.58
N GLY A 317 -4.69 0.71 26.93
CA GLY A 317 -4.30 1.04 28.30
C GLY A 317 -3.48 -0.03 29.03
N ASP A 318 -3.02 -1.08 28.34
CA ASP A 318 -2.19 -2.15 28.91
C ASP A 318 -0.72 -1.76 29.17
N GLY A 319 -0.29 -0.56 28.78
CA GLY A 319 1.04 -0.02 29.06
C GLY A 319 2.15 -0.32 28.03
N ASP A 320 1.89 -1.14 26.98
CA ASP A 320 2.73 -1.22 25.76
C ASP A 320 2.09 -0.40 24.63
N ASP A 321 2.01 0.90 24.88
CA ASP A 321 1.30 1.83 24.02
C ASP A 321 1.97 1.96 22.64
N ASP A 322 3.29 1.81 22.55
CA ASP A 322 4.05 1.85 21.29
C ASP A 322 3.63 0.71 20.36
N LEU A 323 3.50 -0.51 20.90
CA LEU A 323 3.07 -1.67 20.13
C LEU A 323 1.62 -1.52 19.71
N THR A 324 0.75 -1.10 20.64
CA THR A 324 -0.67 -0.86 20.37
C THR A 324 -0.84 0.11 19.21
N MET A 325 -0.09 1.21 19.21
CA MET A 325 -0.16 2.20 18.13
C MET A 325 0.35 1.68 16.79
N LEU A 326 1.39 0.83 16.76
CA LEU A 326 1.81 0.13 15.53
C LEU A 326 0.68 -0.77 14.98
N CYS A 327 -0.03 -1.46 15.87
CA CYS A 327 -1.13 -2.35 15.48
C CYS A 327 -2.33 -1.58 14.91
N VAL A 328 -2.78 -0.49 15.58
CA VAL A 328 -3.85 0.40 15.06
C VAL A 328 -3.48 0.90 13.66
N TYR A 329 -2.20 1.20 13.46
CA TYR A 329 -1.69 1.69 12.21
C TYR A 329 -1.98 0.75 11.04
N GLN A 330 -1.59 -0.50 11.20
CA GLN A 330 -1.64 -1.49 10.13
C GLN A 330 -3.09 -1.93 9.84
N ILE A 331 -3.93 -1.95 10.89
CA ILE A 331 -5.37 -2.14 10.74
C ILE A 331 -6.01 -1.02 9.92
N THR A 332 -5.55 0.22 10.09
CA THR A 332 -6.05 1.36 9.31
C THR A 332 -5.77 1.18 7.81
N TYR A 333 -4.61 0.63 7.45
CA TYR A 333 -4.31 0.30 6.06
C TYR A 333 -5.23 -0.80 5.53
N MET A 334 -5.48 -1.84 6.34
CA MET A 334 -6.41 -2.92 5.96
C MET A 334 -7.86 -2.46 5.89
N ALA A 335 -8.28 -1.51 6.73
CA ALA A 335 -9.62 -0.93 6.68
C ALA A 335 -9.92 -0.26 5.33
N ASN A 336 -8.89 0.26 4.64
CA ASN A 336 -9.05 0.77 3.27
C ASN A 336 -9.50 -0.30 2.28
N TRP A 337 -9.30 -1.59 2.57
CA TRP A 337 -9.73 -2.70 1.71
C TRP A 337 -11.25 -2.86 1.72
N CYS A 338 -11.91 -2.55 2.84
CA CYS A 338 -13.36 -2.59 2.94
C CYS A 338 -14.03 -1.39 2.27
N VAL A 339 -13.33 -0.25 2.18
CA VAL A 339 -13.90 1.02 1.73
C VAL A 339 -13.59 1.33 0.25
N GLN A 340 -12.44 0.92 -0.30
CA GLN A 340 -12.05 1.24 -1.68
C GLN A 340 -12.43 0.13 -2.69
N PRO A 341 -13.27 0.40 -3.71
CA PRO A 341 -13.68 -0.61 -4.69
C PRO A 341 -12.53 -1.18 -5.53
N VAL A 342 -11.54 -0.35 -5.87
CA VAL A 342 -10.34 -0.76 -6.62
C VAL A 342 -9.55 -1.80 -5.82
N VAL A 343 -9.60 -1.70 -4.49
CA VAL A 343 -8.84 -2.60 -3.62
C VAL A 343 -9.44 -4.00 -3.57
N LYS A 344 -10.77 -4.08 -3.69
CA LYS A 344 -11.54 -5.32 -3.74
C LYS A 344 -11.25 -6.15 -4.99
N ALA A 345 -10.80 -5.54 -6.09
CA ALA A 345 -10.58 -6.21 -7.38
C ALA A 345 -9.21 -6.93 -7.52
N GLY A 346 -8.32 -6.79 -6.54
CA GLY A 346 -6.97 -7.39 -6.53
C GLY A 346 -6.78 -8.54 -5.54
N LEU A 347 -7.83 -8.95 -4.83
CA LEU A 347 -7.81 -10.10 -3.93
C LEU A 347 -8.15 -11.38 -4.70
N THR A 348 -7.58 -12.51 -4.28
CA THR A 348 -7.75 -13.82 -4.92
C THR A 348 -9.13 -14.42 -4.75
N ASP A 349 -10.08 -13.70 -4.13
CA ASP A 349 -11.39 -14.19 -3.77
C ASP A 349 -12.37 -14.12 -4.96
N PRO A 350 -12.61 -15.21 -5.71
CA PRO A 350 -13.44 -15.20 -6.90
C PRO A 350 -14.89 -15.62 -6.58
N THR A 351 -15.18 -16.07 -5.33
CA THR A 351 -16.42 -16.79 -5.00
C THR A 351 -17.00 -16.51 -3.62
N CYS A 352 -16.33 -15.78 -2.72
CA CYS A 352 -16.83 -15.45 -1.38
C CYS A 352 -16.62 -13.96 -0.99
N GLY A 353 -16.13 -13.15 -1.91
CA GLY A 353 -15.96 -11.73 -1.68
C GLY A 353 -17.31 -11.07 -1.51
N HIS A 354 -17.53 -10.42 -0.36
CA HIS A 354 -18.37 -9.23 -0.08
C HIS A 354 -19.00 -9.27 1.33
N GLN A 355 -19.10 -10.44 1.98
CA GLN A 355 -19.82 -10.54 3.27
C GLN A 355 -19.00 -10.14 4.51
N HIS A 356 -17.67 -10.22 4.48
CA HIS A 356 -16.84 -10.09 5.69
C HIS A 356 -16.10 -8.75 5.83
N CYS A 357 -16.24 -7.85 4.85
CA CYS A 357 -15.53 -6.57 4.79
C CYS A 357 -16.47 -5.50 4.23
N ASP A 358 -17.55 -5.26 4.99
CA ASP A 358 -18.53 -4.21 4.76
C ASP A 358 -17.99 -2.88 5.32
N PRO A 359 -18.08 -1.75 4.59
CA PRO A 359 -17.92 -0.42 5.17
C PRO A 359 -18.61 -0.21 6.52
N ALA A 360 -19.75 -0.87 6.78
CA ALA A 360 -20.45 -0.84 8.06
C ALA A 360 -19.56 -1.32 9.24
N LEU A 361 -18.76 -2.37 9.05
CA LEU A 361 -17.83 -2.88 10.08
C LEU A 361 -16.85 -1.78 10.55
N ILE A 362 -16.32 -1.02 9.59
CA ILE A 362 -15.37 0.06 9.87
C ILE A 362 -16.08 1.22 10.57
N ASN A 363 -17.31 1.54 10.15
CA ASN A 363 -18.10 2.62 10.74
C ASN A 363 -18.58 2.30 12.17
N GLU A 364 -18.94 1.05 12.46
CA GLU A 364 -19.54 0.65 13.74
C GLU A 364 -18.52 0.28 14.81
N LEU A 365 -17.38 -0.32 14.43
CA LEU A 365 -16.36 -0.74 15.39
C LEU A 365 -15.14 0.19 15.38
N PHE A 366 -14.59 0.47 14.20
CA PHE A 366 -13.27 1.10 14.11
C PHE A 366 -13.32 2.61 14.34
N PHE A 367 -14.24 3.34 13.70
CA PHE A 367 -14.34 4.79 13.90
C PHE A 367 -14.68 5.19 15.33
N PRO A 368 -15.65 4.55 16.03
CA PRO A 368 -15.94 4.89 17.42
C PRO A 368 -14.75 4.62 18.35
N PHE A 369 -13.99 3.56 18.11
CA PHE A 369 -12.75 3.27 18.84
C PHE A 369 -11.73 4.40 18.69
N LEU A 370 -11.48 4.85 17.45
CA LEU A 370 -10.54 5.94 17.17
C LEU A 370 -11.03 7.27 17.76
N ASP A 371 -12.30 7.63 17.60
CA ASP A 371 -12.86 8.89 18.14
C ASP A 371 -12.79 8.92 19.67
N LYS A 372 -13.11 7.81 20.34
CA LYS A 372 -12.93 7.65 21.79
C LYS A 372 -11.47 7.88 22.19
N GLY A 373 -10.51 7.32 21.46
CA GLY A 373 -9.08 7.52 21.70
C GLY A 373 -8.64 8.98 21.52
N ILE A 374 -9.14 9.68 20.50
CA ILE A 374 -8.82 11.09 20.23
C ILE A 374 -9.34 11.99 21.35
N ARG A 375 -10.58 11.74 21.81
CA ARG A 375 -11.26 12.56 22.83
C ARG A 375 -10.85 12.23 24.26
N ASN A 376 -10.12 11.13 24.48
CA ASN A 376 -9.71 10.73 25.81
C ASN A 376 -8.55 11.59 26.34
N MET A 377 -8.90 12.60 27.13
CA MET A 377 -7.95 13.54 27.74
C MET A 377 -7.01 12.90 28.77
N THR A 378 -7.27 11.67 29.21
CA THR A 378 -6.34 10.95 30.12
C THR A 378 -5.15 10.34 29.38
N LEU A 379 -5.24 10.17 28.06
CA LEU A 379 -4.15 9.62 27.26
C LEU A 379 -3.07 10.67 27.00
N PRO A 380 -1.78 10.27 26.99
CA PRO A 380 -0.69 11.10 26.49
C PRO A 380 -1.04 11.74 25.15
N HIS A 381 -0.67 13.01 25.00
CA HIS A 381 -0.95 13.81 23.80
C HIS A 381 -0.56 13.12 22.50
N TRP A 382 0.61 12.51 22.47
CA TRP A 382 1.13 11.82 21.30
C TRP A 382 0.22 10.66 20.87
N GLN A 383 -0.44 9.96 21.80
CA GLN A 383 -1.39 8.89 21.48
C GLN A 383 -2.63 9.44 20.81
N ARG A 384 -3.20 10.53 21.36
CA ARG A 384 -4.34 11.23 20.75
C ARG A 384 -4.03 11.68 19.33
N VAL A 385 -2.82 12.19 19.08
CA VAL A 385 -2.35 12.53 17.73
C VAL A 385 -2.29 11.31 16.82
N ILE A 386 -1.79 10.16 17.30
CA ILE A 386 -1.75 8.95 16.49
C ILE A 386 -3.16 8.45 16.16
N TYR A 387 -4.09 8.38 17.13
CA TYR A 387 -5.49 8.03 16.82
C TYR A 387 -6.10 8.94 15.76
N MET A 388 -5.80 10.25 15.82
CA MET A 388 -6.21 11.21 14.79
C MET A 388 -5.60 10.85 13.43
N VAL A 389 -4.29 10.59 13.35
CA VAL A 389 -3.64 10.20 12.09
C VAL A 389 -4.23 8.90 11.51
N MET A 390 -4.58 7.93 12.36
CA MET A 390 -5.23 6.70 11.93
C MET A 390 -6.61 6.97 11.33
N LEU A 391 -7.44 7.74 12.03
CA LEU A 391 -8.74 8.16 11.50
C LEU A 391 -8.57 8.87 10.15
N CYS A 392 -7.56 9.72 10.02
CA CYS A 392 -7.26 10.47 8.80
C CYS A 392 -6.88 9.57 7.61
N ASN A 393 -6.30 8.39 7.84
CA ASN A 393 -5.79 7.51 6.79
C ASN A 393 -6.83 6.54 6.20
N VAL A 394 -8.01 6.42 6.83
CA VAL A 394 -9.15 5.67 6.24
C VAL A 394 -9.76 6.50 5.11
N ARG A 395 -9.75 6.04 3.86
CA ARG A 395 -10.31 6.77 2.70
C ARG A 395 -11.84 6.64 2.61
N SER A 396 -12.53 7.12 3.64
CA SER A 396 -13.99 7.11 3.73
C SER A 396 -14.54 8.54 3.75
N THR A 397 -15.77 8.72 3.29
CA THR A 397 -16.51 9.99 3.45
C THR A 397 -17.07 10.15 4.87
N PHE A 398 -17.41 9.03 5.54
CA PHE A 398 -18.01 9.01 6.88
C PHE A 398 -17.15 9.66 7.97
N LYS A 399 -15.82 9.73 7.79
CA LYS A 399 -14.94 10.40 8.76
C LYS A 399 -15.09 11.93 8.76
N ASN A 400 -15.67 12.54 7.71
CA ASN A 400 -15.82 14.00 7.65
C ASN A 400 -16.66 14.53 8.82
N ASP A 401 -17.69 13.78 9.23
CA ASP A 401 -18.55 14.15 10.36
C ASP A 401 -17.76 14.18 11.68
N VAL A 402 -16.83 13.24 11.86
CA VAL A 402 -15.97 13.16 13.04
C VAL A 402 -14.89 14.24 13.01
N LEU A 403 -14.31 14.51 11.84
CA LEU A 403 -13.17 15.41 11.68
C LEU A 403 -13.56 16.89 11.65
N ARG A 404 -14.75 17.22 11.14
CA ARG A 404 -15.22 18.59 10.94
C ARG A 404 -15.10 19.45 12.22
N PRO A 405 -15.54 19.02 13.41
CA PRO A 405 -15.41 19.81 14.63
C PRO A 405 -13.95 20.11 15.03
N PHE A 406 -13.00 19.24 14.69
CA PHE A 406 -11.58 19.47 14.95
C PHE A 406 -10.98 20.44 13.92
N ILE A 407 -11.40 20.34 12.65
CA ILE A 407 -10.96 21.21 11.56
C ILE A 407 -11.43 22.64 11.80
N THR A 408 -12.72 22.83 12.08
CA THR A 408 -13.33 24.15 12.32
C THR A 408 -12.99 24.76 13.67
N GLY A 409 -12.37 23.98 14.59
CA GLY A 409 -11.99 24.45 15.92
C GLY A 409 -13.12 24.47 16.93
N GLU A 410 -14.30 23.92 16.59
CA GLU A 410 -15.43 23.75 17.51
C GLU A 410 -15.10 22.83 18.69
N THR A 411 -14.28 21.80 18.46
CA THR A 411 -13.78 20.93 19.53
C THR A 411 -12.42 21.43 20.04
N PRO A 412 -12.31 21.84 21.32
CA PRO A 412 -11.05 22.27 21.90
C PRO A 412 -10.01 21.16 21.81
N SER A 413 -8.91 21.42 21.09
CA SER A 413 -7.85 20.45 20.86
C SER A 413 -6.54 21.15 20.53
N SER A 414 -5.42 20.45 20.72
CA SER A 414 -4.09 20.99 20.39
C SER A 414 -3.93 21.23 18.88
N ASN A 415 -3.06 22.19 18.51
CA ASN A 415 -2.69 22.41 17.09
C ASN A 415 -2.23 21.14 16.38
N ALA A 416 -1.50 20.23 17.05
CA ALA A 416 -1.03 19.00 16.43
C ALA A 416 -2.19 18.08 15.99
N VAL A 417 -3.24 17.97 16.80
CA VAL A 417 -4.45 17.20 16.45
C VAL A 417 -5.17 17.87 15.29
N ARG A 418 -5.38 19.19 15.36
CA ARG A 418 -6.06 19.96 14.30
C ARG A 418 -5.30 19.96 12.97
N LEU A 419 -3.96 20.08 13.02
CA LEU A 419 -3.07 20.00 11.84
C LEU A 419 -3.20 18.65 11.12
N ASN A 420 -3.33 17.55 11.86
CA ASN A 420 -3.54 16.23 11.29
C ASN A 420 -4.97 16.06 10.74
N ALA A 421 -5.97 16.60 11.45
CA ALA A 421 -7.35 16.64 10.95
C ALA A 421 -7.47 17.42 9.63
N VAL A 422 -6.82 18.58 9.50
CA VAL A 422 -6.75 19.34 8.23
C VAL A 422 -6.02 18.54 7.15
N ALA A 423 -4.90 17.90 7.49
CA ALA A 423 -4.13 17.08 6.54
C ALA A 423 -4.91 15.89 5.97
N SER A 424 -5.93 15.41 6.69
CA SER A 424 -6.83 14.35 6.25
C SER A 424 -7.60 14.70 4.98
N LEU A 425 -7.88 16.00 4.74
CA LEU A 425 -8.67 16.48 3.62
C LEU A 425 -7.89 16.45 2.30
N SER A 426 -6.67 15.91 2.24
CA SER A 426 -5.90 15.85 0.99
C SER A 426 -6.53 14.92 -0.04
N LEU A 427 -6.29 15.22 -1.32
CA LEU A 427 -6.69 14.37 -2.46
C LEU A 427 -6.22 12.90 -2.31
N TYR A 428 -5.14 12.66 -1.59
CA TYR A 428 -4.60 11.31 -1.38
C TYR A 428 -5.27 10.52 -0.26
N LYS A 429 -6.12 11.17 0.55
CA LYS A 429 -6.77 10.59 1.74
C LYS A 429 -8.30 10.66 1.67
N MET A 430 -8.84 11.30 0.63
CA MET A 430 -10.27 11.48 0.41
C MET A 430 -10.68 10.94 -0.96
N PRO A 431 -11.91 10.44 -1.13
CA PRO A 431 -12.45 10.11 -2.44
C PRO A 431 -12.58 11.35 -3.34
N PRO A 432 -12.34 11.23 -4.67
CA PRO A 432 -12.49 12.33 -5.64
C PRO A 432 -13.80 13.13 -5.54
N GLU A 433 -14.90 12.42 -5.28
CA GLU A 433 -16.25 12.96 -5.19
C GLU A 433 -16.44 13.97 -4.04
N THR A 434 -15.59 13.94 -3.00
CA THR A 434 -15.69 14.91 -1.87
C THR A 434 -14.93 16.20 -2.12
N ARG A 435 -14.39 16.41 -3.32
CA ARG A 435 -13.54 17.56 -3.65
C ARG A 435 -14.14 18.89 -3.23
N GLU A 436 -15.40 19.17 -3.61
CA GLU A 436 -16.03 20.46 -3.32
C GLU A 436 -16.20 20.67 -1.81
N GLU A 437 -16.72 19.67 -1.10
CA GLU A 437 -16.88 19.73 0.36
C GLU A 437 -15.54 19.96 1.08
N CYS A 438 -14.48 19.27 0.65
CA CYS A 438 -13.14 19.46 1.20
C CYS A 438 -12.58 20.86 0.91
N MET A 439 -12.76 21.35 -0.31
CA MET A 439 -12.29 22.69 -0.72
C MET A 439 -13.02 23.81 0.05
N ASP A 440 -14.30 23.64 0.34
CA ASP A 440 -15.08 24.59 1.14
C ASP A 440 -14.59 24.63 2.59
N MET A 441 -14.39 23.47 3.22
CA MET A 441 -13.84 23.39 4.59
C MET A 441 -12.44 24.02 4.68
N LEU A 442 -11.57 23.72 3.72
CA LEU A 442 -10.21 24.27 3.68
C LEU A 442 -10.21 25.79 3.46
N SER A 443 -11.12 26.31 2.63
CA SER A 443 -11.23 27.74 2.38
C SER A 443 -11.73 28.49 3.61
N ALA A 444 -12.71 27.94 4.34
CA ALA A 444 -13.20 28.53 5.59
C ALA A 444 -12.08 28.70 6.63
N VAL A 445 -11.22 27.68 6.78
CA VAL A 445 -10.07 27.74 7.70
C VAL A 445 -8.99 28.70 7.18
N LEU A 446 -8.73 28.71 5.87
CA LEU A 446 -7.71 29.56 5.28
C LEU A 446 -8.03 31.06 5.39
N ASP A 447 -9.31 31.41 5.25
CA ASP A 447 -9.79 32.80 5.19
C ASP A 447 -10.11 33.38 6.59
N ASP A 448 -10.10 32.55 7.64
CA ASP A 448 -10.20 33.01 9.03
C ASP A 448 -8.84 33.55 9.54
N PHE A 449 -8.72 34.87 9.70
CA PHE A 449 -7.50 35.50 10.21
C PHE A 449 -7.28 35.33 11.73
N SER A 450 -8.29 34.87 12.48
CA SER A 450 -8.15 34.56 13.90
C SER A 450 -7.51 33.20 14.16
N GLU A 451 -7.46 32.34 13.14
CA GLU A 451 -6.93 31.00 13.22
C GLU A 451 -5.39 30.97 13.33
N SER A 452 -4.86 29.91 13.95
CA SER A 452 -3.44 29.64 14.04
C SER A 452 -2.77 29.63 12.66
N ASN A 453 -1.65 30.36 12.58
CA ASN A 453 -0.81 30.45 11.39
C ASN A 453 -0.43 29.08 10.82
N GLY A 454 -0.13 28.11 11.69
CA GLY A 454 0.22 26.74 11.28
C GLY A 454 -0.96 26.01 10.63
N ILE A 455 -2.17 26.18 11.18
CA ILE A 455 -3.41 25.55 10.69
C ILE A 455 -3.82 26.14 9.33
N ARG A 456 -3.75 27.47 9.19
CA ARG A 456 -4.01 28.16 7.92
C ARG A 456 -2.98 27.77 6.84
N ALA A 457 -1.69 27.71 7.19
CA ALA A 457 -0.64 27.28 6.28
C ALA A 457 -0.83 25.82 5.83
N CYS A 458 -1.20 24.92 6.76
CA CYS A 458 -1.54 23.54 6.43
C CYS A 458 -2.75 23.48 5.51
N SER A 459 -3.81 24.26 5.77
CA SER A 459 -5.01 24.30 4.92
C SER A 459 -4.71 24.77 3.50
N TYR A 460 -3.89 25.80 3.35
CA TYR A 460 -3.36 26.23 2.05
C TYR A 460 -2.66 25.08 1.34
N MET A 461 -1.77 24.36 2.05
CA MET A 461 -1.03 23.24 1.48
C MET A 461 -1.92 22.11 0.99
N ILE A 462 -2.92 21.72 1.78
CA ILE A 462 -3.83 20.65 1.42
C ILE A 462 -4.71 21.05 0.24
N THR A 463 -5.10 22.32 0.15
CA THR A 463 -5.83 22.88 -1.00
C THR A 463 -5.06 22.67 -2.31
N LEU A 464 -3.73 22.82 -2.30
CA LEU A 464 -2.90 22.61 -3.49
C LEU A 464 -2.95 21.16 -4.02
N THR A 465 -3.21 20.18 -3.15
CA THR A 465 -3.28 18.77 -3.55
C THR A 465 -4.47 18.49 -4.47
N TRP A 466 -5.56 19.25 -4.33
CA TRP A 466 -6.79 19.16 -5.12
C TRP A 466 -6.73 19.87 -6.48
N ARG A 467 -5.55 20.33 -6.88
CA ARG A 467 -5.30 21.02 -8.15
C ARG A 467 -6.30 22.16 -8.39
N PRO A 468 -6.21 23.26 -7.61
CA PRO A 468 -7.13 24.38 -7.73
C PRO A 468 -7.18 24.96 -9.14
N THR A 469 -8.34 25.51 -9.51
CA THR A 469 -8.56 26.12 -10.83
C THR A 469 -7.72 27.39 -11.00
N PRO A 470 -7.44 27.82 -12.24
CA PRO A 470 -6.75 29.09 -12.48
C PRO A 470 -7.41 30.31 -11.81
N ALA A 471 -8.74 30.30 -11.70
CA ALA A 471 -9.51 31.35 -11.02
C ALA A 471 -9.18 31.43 -9.52
N TRP A 472 -9.06 30.28 -8.85
CA TRP A 472 -8.65 30.22 -7.44
C TRP A 472 -7.26 30.81 -7.25
N TRP A 473 -6.30 30.47 -8.12
CA TRP A 473 -4.95 31.02 -8.06
C TRP A 473 -4.94 32.54 -8.25
N HIS A 474 -5.75 33.05 -9.18
CA HIS A 474 -5.85 34.49 -9.43
C HIS A 474 -6.41 35.22 -8.21
N MET A 475 -7.45 34.68 -7.58
CA MET A 475 -8.02 35.22 -6.36
C MET A 475 -6.99 35.24 -5.21
N LYS A 476 -6.35 34.10 -4.95
CA LYS A 476 -5.34 34.02 -3.88
C LYS A 476 -4.12 34.89 -4.12
N ALA A 477 -3.75 35.12 -5.37
CA ALA A 477 -2.70 36.06 -5.72
C ALA A 477 -3.02 37.49 -5.27
N ILE A 478 -4.25 37.95 -5.49
CA ILE A 478 -4.71 39.26 -5.01
C ILE A 478 -4.75 39.27 -3.47
N ASP A 479 -5.25 38.20 -2.86
CA ASP A 479 -5.37 38.10 -1.39
C ASP A 479 -4.02 38.18 -0.68
N THR A 480 -2.90 37.79 -1.32
CA THR A 480 -1.56 37.93 -0.73
C THR A 480 -1.21 39.37 -0.32
N TRP A 481 -1.80 40.39 -0.96
CA TRP A 481 -1.63 41.79 -0.57
C TRP A 481 -2.36 42.14 0.72
N LYS A 482 -3.49 41.48 0.97
CA LYS A 482 -4.32 41.66 2.16
C LYS A 482 -3.91 40.74 3.32
N GLU A 483 -3.12 39.70 3.03
CA GLU A 483 -2.69 38.73 4.02
C GLU A 483 -1.78 39.38 5.10
N PRO A 484 -2.24 39.46 6.36
CA PRO A 484 -1.44 40.01 7.45
C PRO A 484 -0.26 39.11 7.81
N ASN A 485 -0.38 37.79 7.59
CA ASN A 485 0.64 36.84 7.96
C ASN A 485 1.68 36.63 6.85
N LYS A 486 2.92 37.06 7.13
CA LYS A 486 4.08 36.88 6.23
C LYS A 486 4.36 35.41 5.86
N GLN A 487 3.99 34.46 6.72
CA GLN A 487 4.15 33.01 6.49
C GLN A 487 3.30 32.54 5.31
N ILE A 488 2.02 32.88 5.32
CA ILE A 488 1.03 32.45 4.32
C ILE A 488 1.28 33.16 2.99
N ALA A 489 1.62 34.45 3.04
CA ALA A 489 2.02 35.20 1.85
C ALA A 489 3.27 34.58 1.18
N SER A 490 4.30 34.23 1.97
CA SER A 490 5.50 33.53 1.47
C SER A 490 5.16 32.18 0.83
N LEU A 491 4.34 31.38 1.51
CA LEU A 491 3.89 30.07 1.03
C LEU A 491 3.14 30.17 -0.31
N SER A 492 2.25 31.17 -0.41
CA SER A 492 1.45 31.42 -1.61
C SER A 492 2.32 31.79 -2.81
N PHE A 493 3.24 32.73 -2.63
CA PHE A 493 4.16 33.15 -3.68
C PHE A 493 5.08 32.00 -4.13
N ARG A 494 5.69 31.27 -3.19
CA ARG A 494 6.64 30.18 -3.48
C ARG A 494 5.95 28.97 -4.15
N SER A 495 4.74 28.61 -3.73
CA SER A 495 3.97 27.54 -4.38
C SER A 495 3.67 27.86 -5.85
N THR A 496 3.36 29.12 -6.16
CA THR A 496 3.12 29.60 -7.53
C THR A 496 4.38 29.49 -8.39
N ILE A 497 5.55 29.89 -7.86
CA ILE A 497 6.84 29.72 -8.55
C ILE A 497 7.15 28.24 -8.82
N ILE A 498 6.96 27.36 -7.83
CA ILE A 498 7.20 25.92 -8.01
C ILE A 498 6.30 25.37 -9.12
N LYS A 499 5.03 25.77 -9.14
CA LYS A 499 4.08 25.38 -10.19
C LYS A 499 4.54 25.86 -11.57
N TYR A 500 5.05 27.08 -11.65
CA TYR A 500 5.63 27.64 -12.87
C TYR A 500 6.82 26.82 -13.38
N THR A 501 7.73 26.45 -12.48
CA THR A 501 8.95 25.71 -12.83
C THR A 501 8.71 24.25 -13.19
N SER A 502 7.68 23.62 -12.60
CA SER A 502 7.38 22.20 -12.78
C SER A 502 6.53 21.90 -14.03
N ASP A 503 5.73 22.86 -14.52
CA ASP A 503 4.97 22.69 -15.77
C ASP A 503 4.89 24.02 -16.54
N ARG A 504 5.94 24.29 -17.32
CA ARG A 504 6.05 25.50 -18.18
C ARG A 504 4.93 25.64 -19.22
N ARG A 505 4.06 24.64 -19.40
CA ARG A 505 2.90 24.72 -20.32
C ARG A 505 1.72 25.48 -19.70
N LEU A 506 1.75 25.74 -18.40
CA LEU A 506 0.70 26.47 -17.69
C LEU A 506 0.82 27.99 -17.91
N LYS A 507 0.45 28.46 -19.10
CA LYS A 507 0.49 29.89 -19.52
C LYS A 507 -0.23 30.85 -18.57
N TRP A 508 -1.15 30.37 -17.74
CA TRP A 508 -1.88 31.21 -16.78
C TRP A 508 -0.98 31.71 -15.64
N ILE A 509 0.14 31.04 -15.33
CA ILE A 509 1.00 31.46 -14.21
C ILE A 509 1.74 32.77 -14.54
N ASP A 510 2.06 33.01 -15.81
CA ASP A 510 2.65 34.27 -16.29
C ASP A 510 1.75 35.48 -16.01
N LEU A 511 0.43 35.27 -15.92
CA LEU A 511 -0.55 36.30 -15.60
C LEU A 511 -0.69 36.54 -14.09
N ILE A 512 -0.32 35.55 -13.28
CA ILE A 512 -0.56 35.56 -11.82
C ILE A 512 0.66 36.07 -11.06
N LEU A 513 1.87 35.64 -11.41
CA LEU A 513 3.08 36.06 -10.70
C LEU A 513 3.24 37.59 -10.58
N PRO A 514 2.95 38.41 -11.62
CA PRO A 514 3.10 39.87 -11.53
C PRO A 514 2.15 40.55 -10.54
N ILE A 515 1.00 39.95 -10.25
CA ILE A 515 -0.03 40.53 -9.37
C ILE A 515 0.07 40.05 -7.92
N MET A 516 0.98 39.12 -7.61
CA MET A 516 1.21 38.62 -6.25
C MET A 516 2.16 39.53 -5.45
N LYS A 517 1.96 39.58 -4.13
CA LYS A 517 2.93 40.18 -3.21
C LYS A 517 4.23 39.37 -3.22
N PRO A 518 5.40 40.01 -3.47
CA PRO A 518 6.69 39.31 -3.43
C PRO A 518 6.95 38.65 -2.08
N ALA A 519 7.47 37.41 -2.08
CA ALA A 519 7.82 36.73 -0.83
C ALA A 519 8.99 37.44 -0.11
N PRO A 520 8.99 37.46 1.23
CA PRO A 520 10.17 37.83 1.99
C PRO A 520 11.33 36.85 1.73
N PRO A 521 12.59 37.28 1.99
CA PRO A 521 13.76 36.42 1.92
C PRO A 521 13.56 35.14 2.74
N SER A 522 14.08 34.02 2.23
CA SER A 522 13.99 32.73 2.92
C SER A 522 14.79 32.76 4.23
N GLY A 523 14.23 32.24 5.32
CA GLY A 523 14.89 32.11 6.61
C GLY A 523 14.19 31.06 7.48
N ALA A 524 14.80 30.67 8.61
CA ALA A 524 14.26 29.65 9.51
C ALA A 524 12.91 30.04 10.15
N THR A 525 12.65 31.35 10.25
CA THR A 525 11.43 31.94 10.81
C THR A 525 10.33 32.17 9.77
N VAL A 526 10.50 31.70 8.53
CA VAL A 526 9.52 31.85 7.45
C VAL A 526 9.17 30.48 6.87
N SER A 527 7.90 30.27 6.59
CA SER A 527 7.35 29.05 6.02
C SER A 527 7.76 28.97 4.56
N VAL A 528 8.30 27.82 4.19
CA VAL A 528 8.93 27.62 2.89
C VAL A 528 8.46 26.30 2.29
N ILE A 529 8.24 26.34 0.98
CA ILE A 529 8.16 25.15 0.14
C ILE A 529 9.44 25.08 -0.68
N ILE A 530 10.07 23.90 -0.67
CA ILE A 530 11.23 23.59 -1.47
C ILE A 530 10.86 22.46 -2.41
N HIS A 531 10.97 22.72 -3.72
CA HIS A 531 10.81 21.70 -4.75
C HIS A 531 12.19 21.26 -5.22
N TYR A 532 12.56 20.04 -4.89
CA TYR A 532 13.76 19.40 -5.41
C TYR A 532 13.36 18.59 -6.64
N TYR A 533 13.91 18.97 -7.79
CA TYR A 533 13.76 18.21 -9.02
C TYR A 533 15.00 17.37 -9.24
N TYR A 534 14.89 16.06 -9.03
CA TYR A 534 15.95 15.10 -9.34
C TYR A 534 15.66 14.47 -10.70
N LYS A 535 16.37 14.93 -11.73
CA LYS A 535 16.46 14.21 -12.99
C LYS A 535 17.47 13.06 -12.80
N ILE A 536 17.00 11.82 -12.71
CA ILE A 536 17.90 10.68 -12.68
C ILE A 536 18.53 10.60 -14.07
N LEU A 537 19.86 10.78 -14.12
CA LEU A 537 20.64 11.17 -15.30
C LEU A 537 20.80 10.10 -16.38
N THR A 538 20.18 8.92 -16.27
CA THR A 538 20.50 7.81 -17.18
C THR A 538 19.67 7.78 -18.45
N THR A 539 18.38 8.17 -18.47
CA THR A 539 17.54 7.98 -19.69
C THR A 539 16.47 9.05 -19.97
N GLY A 540 16.28 10.07 -19.12
CA GLY A 540 15.39 11.19 -19.41
C GLY A 540 13.88 10.97 -19.18
N TRP A 541 13.44 9.76 -18.80
CA TRP A 541 12.04 9.43 -18.47
C TRP A 541 11.81 9.17 -16.97
N GLU A 542 12.87 9.16 -16.18
CA GLU A 542 12.82 9.10 -14.73
C GLU A 542 13.05 10.50 -14.15
N SER A 543 11.96 11.13 -13.72
CA SER A 543 12.05 12.31 -12.85
C SER A 543 11.47 11.94 -11.50
N SER A 544 12.29 12.04 -10.47
CA SER A 544 11.79 12.04 -9.11
C SER A 544 11.75 13.49 -8.65
N TRP A 545 10.64 13.92 -8.08
CA TRP A 545 10.64 15.16 -7.34
C TRP A 545 10.42 14.89 -5.86
N MET A 546 11.01 15.74 -5.06
CA MET A 546 10.83 15.77 -3.63
C MET A 546 10.33 17.17 -3.28
N ASN A 547 9.18 17.24 -2.64
CA ASN A 547 8.67 18.48 -2.09
C ASN A 547 8.89 18.47 -0.59
N SER A 548 9.65 19.43 -0.08
CA SER A 548 9.76 19.69 1.35
C SER A 548 8.96 20.93 1.70
N PHE A 549 8.20 20.83 2.77
CA PHE A 549 7.34 21.86 3.32
C PHE A 549 7.78 22.10 4.75
N LEU A 550 8.03 23.35 5.08
CA LEU A 550 8.38 23.77 6.42
C LEU A 550 7.37 24.83 6.85
N VAL A 551 6.59 24.50 7.88
CA VAL A 551 5.61 25.39 8.50
C VAL A 551 6.25 25.95 9.76
N SER A 552 6.62 27.22 9.72
CA SER A 552 7.29 27.92 10.82
C SER A 552 6.29 28.64 11.71
N ARG A 553 6.53 28.65 13.03
CA ARG A 553 5.84 29.55 13.96
C ARG A 553 6.43 30.94 13.85
N SER A 554 5.58 31.96 13.96
CA SER A 554 6.05 33.35 14.02
C SER A 554 7.08 33.49 15.12
N ASP A 555 8.29 33.95 14.76
CA ASP A 555 9.39 34.26 15.67
C ASP A 555 10.09 33.06 16.34
N GLU A 556 9.83 31.82 15.91
CA GLU A 556 10.52 30.62 16.40
C GLU A 556 11.54 30.07 15.37
N ALA A 557 12.63 29.48 15.87
CA ALA A 557 13.67 28.89 15.03
C ALA A 557 13.35 27.45 14.60
N TYR A 558 12.55 26.73 15.39
CA TYR A 558 12.07 25.39 15.04
C TYR A 558 10.71 25.48 14.33
N PRO A 559 10.50 24.71 13.25
CA PRO A 559 9.19 24.63 12.61
C PRO A 559 8.19 23.90 13.49
N GLU A 560 6.91 24.24 13.37
CA GLU A 560 5.80 23.49 14.00
C GLU A 560 5.54 22.17 13.25
N ARG A 561 5.75 22.19 11.93
CA ARG A 561 5.61 21.00 11.08
C ARG A 561 6.63 21.02 9.95
N TYR A 562 7.28 19.89 9.73
CA TYR A 562 8.04 19.58 8.53
C TYR A 562 7.34 18.46 7.78
N VAL A 563 7.13 18.60 6.47
CA VAL A 563 6.60 17.54 5.62
C VAL A 563 7.47 17.38 4.41
N GLN A 564 7.82 16.15 4.08
CA GLN A 564 8.55 15.79 2.88
C GLN A 564 7.75 14.74 2.11
N PHE A 565 7.49 15.04 0.85
CA PHE A 565 6.81 14.15 -0.08
C PHE A 565 7.79 13.76 -1.17
N PHE A 566 8.05 12.47 -1.28
CA PHE A 566 8.76 11.88 -2.39
C PHE A 566 7.73 11.37 -3.40
N GLN A 567 7.80 11.86 -4.62
CA GLN A 567 6.94 11.37 -5.69
C GLN A 567 7.79 11.09 -6.93
N PRO A 568 7.91 9.81 -7.32
CA PRO A 568 8.48 9.46 -8.59
C PRO A 568 7.45 9.74 -9.69
N MET A 569 7.85 10.44 -10.75
CA MET A 569 7.19 10.32 -12.04
C MET A 569 7.84 9.14 -12.76
N ARG A 570 7.23 7.96 -12.60
CA ARG A 570 7.31 6.90 -13.62
C ARG A 570 5.89 6.63 -14.13
N VAL A 571 5.78 6.40 -15.42
CA VAL A 571 4.52 6.07 -16.10
C VAL A 571 4.42 4.55 -16.12
N GLY A 572 3.42 3.96 -15.44
CA GLY A 572 3.01 2.56 -15.65
C GLY A 572 3.96 1.46 -15.19
N THR A 573 4.28 1.37 -13.89
CA THR A 573 4.91 0.15 -13.36
C THR A 573 4.12 -0.43 -12.20
N TRP A 574 4.01 -1.76 -12.16
CA TRP A 574 3.40 -2.50 -11.06
C TRP A 574 4.24 -2.44 -9.78
N PHE A 575 5.56 -2.43 -9.94
CA PHE A 575 6.48 -2.35 -8.83
C PHE A 575 6.70 -0.88 -8.46
N PRO A 576 6.38 -0.46 -7.22
CA PRO A 576 6.93 0.76 -6.67
C PRO A 576 8.43 0.50 -6.45
N GLN A 577 9.29 0.83 -7.42
CA GLN A 577 10.74 0.72 -7.20
C GLN A 577 11.17 1.56 -5.99
N THR A 578 11.91 0.89 -5.09
CA THR A 578 12.97 1.35 -4.17
C THR A 578 12.87 2.74 -3.52
N GLN A 579 11.68 3.32 -3.41
CA GLN A 579 11.49 4.40 -2.45
C GLN A 579 11.37 3.79 -1.07
N VAL A 580 12.52 3.70 -0.42
CA VAL A 580 12.62 3.46 1.02
C VAL A 580 11.68 4.40 1.77
N MET A 581 11.48 5.65 1.30
CA MET A 581 10.57 6.63 1.92
C MET A 581 9.76 7.40 0.87
N ARG A 582 8.43 7.37 0.99
CA ARG A 582 7.45 8.08 0.15
C ARG A 582 6.95 9.37 0.80
N TYR A 583 6.82 9.36 2.12
CA TYR A 583 6.31 10.49 2.88
C TYR A 583 6.98 10.55 4.25
N LEU A 584 7.29 11.75 4.72
CA LEU A 584 7.80 12.01 6.06
C LEU A 584 7.09 13.25 6.59
N THR A 585 6.45 13.16 7.75
CA THR A 585 5.99 14.31 8.52
C THR A 585 6.69 14.29 9.87
N MET A 586 7.15 15.45 10.29
CA MET A 586 7.63 15.66 11.64
C MET A 586 6.80 16.80 12.22
N ASP A 587 5.95 16.49 13.19
CA ASP A 587 5.26 17.51 13.97
C ASP A 587 6.04 17.76 15.25
N LEU A 588 6.43 19.01 15.48
CA LEU A 588 7.21 19.38 16.65
C LEU A 588 6.32 20.15 17.61
N PHE A 589 6.08 19.56 18.78
CA PHE A 589 5.27 20.15 19.82
C PHE A 589 6.14 20.54 21.01
N LYS A 590 6.03 21.80 21.45
CA LYS A 590 6.73 22.39 22.62
C LYS A 590 8.25 22.12 22.67
N THR A 591 8.87 21.83 21.51
CA THR A 591 10.30 21.51 21.40
C THR A 591 11.17 22.73 21.68
N GLN A 592 10.73 23.91 21.23
CA GLN A 592 11.40 25.18 21.49
C GLN A 592 11.49 25.47 23.00
N ASP A 593 10.45 25.13 23.77
CA ASP A 593 10.42 25.32 25.23
C ASP A 593 11.43 24.41 25.93
N VAL A 594 11.52 23.14 25.52
CA VAL A 594 12.55 22.22 26.00
C VAL A 594 13.95 22.71 25.64
N TRP A 595 14.14 23.15 24.39
CA TRP A 595 15.43 23.68 23.95
C TRP A 595 15.81 24.93 24.73
N TYR A 596 14.86 25.82 25.01
CA TYR A 596 15.08 27.01 25.82
C TYR A 596 15.48 26.64 27.26
N LYS A 597 14.79 25.68 27.89
CA LYS A 597 15.15 25.13 29.21
C LYS A 597 16.56 24.50 29.20
N MET A 598 16.89 23.70 28.18
CA MET A 598 18.22 23.13 28.00
C MET A 598 19.30 24.20 27.84
N ARG A 599 19.03 25.23 27.04
CA ARG A 599 19.92 26.36 26.81
C ARG A 599 20.18 27.13 28.10
N GLN A 600 19.14 27.38 28.89
CA GLN A 600 19.27 27.98 30.21
C GLN A 600 20.17 27.13 31.13
N TYR A 601 20.05 25.81 31.08
CA TYR A 601 20.89 24.90 31.86
C TYR A 601 22.36 24.99 31.45
N PHE A 602 22.65 24.88 30.15
CA PHE A 602 24.03 24.99 29.64
C PHE A 602 24.67 26.37 29.92
N TRP A 603 23.85 27.41 30.08
CA TRP A 603 24.31 28.74 30.44
C TRP A 603 24.21 29.07 31.93
N GLY A 604 23.90 28.08 32.79
CA GLY A 604 23.85 28.27 34.24
C GLY A 604 22.76 29.23 34.73
N THR A 605 21.76 29.50 33.88
CA THR A 605 20.61 30.36 34.19
C THR A 605 19.35 29.55 34.51
N TYR A 606 19.42 28.22 34.39
CA TYR A 606 18.34 27.35 34.81
C TYR A 606 18.19 27.40 36.34
N PRO A 607 16.97 27.62 36.87
CA PRO A 607 16.75 27.65 38.30
C PRO A 607 16.99 26.25 38.88
N THR A 608 18.20 26.04 39.42
CA THR A 608 18.62 24.78 40.07
C THR A 608 18.21 24.71 41.53
N LYS A 609 17.75 25.83 42.11
CA LYS A 609 17.16 25.87 43.45
C LYS A 609 15.64 25.86 43.30
N GLN A 610 14.97 24.94 44.01
CA GLN A 610 13.56 25.11 44.37
C GLN A 610 13.40 26.54 44.90
N ILE A 611 12.88 27.42 44.06
CA ILE A 611 12.43 28.73 44.48
C ILE A 611 11.33 28.37 45.48
N LYS A 612 11.52 28.69 46.77
CA LYS A 612 10.42 28.64 47.73
C LYS A 612 9.28 29.41 47.08
N ASP A 613 8.18 28.73 46.79
CA ASP A 613 7.02 29.36 46.17
C ASP A 613 6.70 30.62 46.98
N ASP A 614 6.83 31.77 46.34
CA ASP A 614 6.39 33.03 46.92
C ASP A 614 4.89 32.87 47.19
N PRO A 615 4.39 33.08 48.42
CA PRO A 615 2.96 33.01 48.71
C PRO A 615 2.12 33.86 47.75
N SER A 616 2.71 34.94 47.22
CA SER A 616 2.13 35.82 46.20
C SER A 616 1.91 35.10 44.86
N ALA A 617 2.81 34.18 44.47
CA ALA A 617 2.69 33.40 43.25
C ALA A 617 1.55 32.37 43.32
N GLU A 618 1.28 31.83 44.51
CA GLU A 618 0.15 30.92 44.75
C GLU A 618 -1.19 31.65 44.66
N VAL A 619 -1.27 32.86 45.23
CA VAL A 619 -2.43 33.75 45.10
C VAL A 619 -2.65 34.19 43.65
N ILE A 620 -1.58 34.53 42.91
CA ILE A 620 -1.67 34.89 41.48
C ILE A 620 -2.12 33.69 40.64
N ARG A 621 -1.59 32.48 40.89
CA ARG A 621 -2.06 31.24 40.22
C ARG A 621 -3.52 30.95 40.54
N SER A 622 -3.93 31.14 41.79
CA SER A 622 -5.32 30.99 42.24
C SER A 622 -6.26 31.95 41.51
N LEU A 623 -5.91 33.24 41.44
CA LEU A 623 -6.68 34.27 40.74
C LEU A 623 -6.73 34.04 39.22
N TYR A 624 -5.60 33.62 38.63
CA TYR A 624 -5.53 33.24 37.22
C TYR A 624 -6.42 32.05 36.91
N ASN A 625 -6.36 30.99 37.74
CA ASN A 625 -7.21 29.81 37.58
C ASN A 625 -8.69 30.15 37.79
N GLN A 626 -9.04 31.02 38.75
CA GLN A 626 -10.42 31.50 38.91
C GLN A 626 -10.91 32.30 37.70
N HIS A 627 -10.11 33.24 37.17
CA HIS A 627 -10.48 34.00 35.96
C HIS A 627 -10.61 33.10 34.74
N LYS A 628 -9.75 32.09 34.65
CA LYS A 628 -9.74 31.10 33.59
C LYS A 628 -10.96 30.18 33.65
N ASP A 629 -11.31 29.67 34.83
CA ASP A 629 -12.54 28.89 35.05
C ASP A 629 -13.78 29.73 34.74
N TYR A 630 -13.76 31.01 35.12
CA TYR A 630 -14.84 31.96 34.79
C TYR A 630 -14.97 32.21 33.28
N MET A 631 -13.86 32.23 32.54
CA MET A 631 -13.84 32.36 31.08
C MET A 631 -14.10 31.02 30.36
N GLY A 632 -14.24 29.90 31.07
CA GLY A 632 -14.33 28.57 30.46
C GLY A 632 -13.06 28.17 29.69
N ALA A 633 -11.93 28.81 29.97
CA ALA A 633 -10.68 28.60 29.26
C ALA A 633 -10.00 27.32 29.76
N ILE A 634 -9.95 26.29 28.91
CA ILE A 634 -9.24 25.05 29.22
C ILE A 634 -7.75 25.37 29.39
N SER A 635 -7.14 24.87 30.46
CA SER A 635 -5.69 24.98 30.64
C SER A 635 -4.93 24.39 29.46
N GLU A 636 -3.97 25.14 28.90
CA GLU A 636 -2.82 24.46 28.33
C GLU A 636 -2.28 23.51 29.41
N GLU A 637 -2.27 22.21 29.12
CA GLU A 637 -1.60 21.21 29.97
C GLU A 637 -0.19 21.75 30.30
N ALA A 638 0.25 21.64 31.55
CA ALA A 638 1.62 22.04 31.89
C ALA A 638 2.57 21.03 31.25
N TRP A 639 3.33 21.44 30.23
CA TRP A 639 4.22 20.54 29.49
C TRP A 639 5.64 20.60 30.05
N ASP A 640 6.08 19.46 30.58
CA ASP A 640 7.46 19.26 31.04
C ASP A 640 8.36 18.67 29.93
N TYR A 641 7.75 18.33 28.79
CA TYR A 641 8.36 17.65 27.67
C TYR A 641 7.94 18.26 26.33
N GLY A 642 8.82 18.14 25.36
CA GLY A 642 8.54 18.36 23.95
C GLY A 642 8.35 17.01 23.27
N THR A 643 7.58 16.98 22.20
CA THR A 643 7.34 15.75 21.45
C THR A 643 7.65 16.00 19.98
N TRP A 644 8.47 15.14 19.40
CA TRP A 644 8.60 15.03 17.96
C TRP A 644 7.77 13.85 17.53
N TYR A 645 6.76 14.13 16.74
CA TYR A 645 5.97 13.10 16.13
C TYR A 645 6.51 12.87 14.72
N ILE A 646 7.22 11.77 14.52
CA ILE A 646 7.79 11.40 13.22
C ILE A 646 6.86 10.36 12.58
N TYR A 647 6.08 10.82 11.62
CA TYR A 647 5.33 9.96 10.73
C TYR A 647 6.14 9.70 9.47
N THR A 648 6.27 8.44 9.07
CA THR A 648 6.95 8.11 7.83
C THR A 648 6.25 6.98 7.10
N LYS A 649 5.99 7.16 5.81
CA LYS A 649 5.52 6.12 4.89
C LYS A 649 6.70 5.67 4.06
N TRP A 650 7.11 4.44 4.29
CA TRP A 650 8.10 3.70 3.56
C TRP A 650 7.37 2.89 2.48
N GLN A 651 7.83 2.99 1.23
CA GLN A 651 7.16 2.34 0.10
C GLN A 651 5.64 2.69 0.04
N ARG A 652 4.74 1.71 -0.13
CA ARG A 652 3.28 1.93 -0.15
C ARG A 652 2.53 1.39 1.08
N SER A 653 3.11 0.48 1.86
CA SER A 653 2.43 -0.26 2.93
C SER A 653 3.12 -0.13 4.29
N PHE A 654 4.40 0.24 4.32
CA PHE A 654 5.13 0.39 5.58
C PHE A 654 4.93 1.81 6.07
N GLU A 655 4.19 1.97 7.15
CA GLU A 655 3.94 3.28 7.71
C GLU A 655 4.24 3.20 9.21
N PHE A 656 5.06 4.14 9.68
CA PHE A 656 5.50 4.23 11.06
C PHE A 656 5.13 5.58 11.64
N ALA A 657 4.69 5.56 12.88
CA ALA A 657 4.43 6.73 13.69
C ALA A 657 5.29 6.59 14.94
N ILE A 658 6.39 7.34 15.00
CA ILE A 658 7.37 7.28 16.09
C ILE A 658 7.21 8.54 16.94
N PRO A 659 6.66 8.42 18.15
CA PRO A 659 6.69 9.50 19.12
C PRO A 659 8.09 9.54 19.76
N VAL A 660 8.78 10.68 19.66
CA VAL A 660 10.00 10.95 20.42
C VAL A 660 9.67 12.01 21.44
N THR A 661 9.47 11.60 22.70
CA THR A 661 9.30 12.53 23.81
C THR A 661 10.66 12.93 24.36
N MET A 662 10.87 14.22 24.58
CA MET A 662 12.11 14.77 25.13
C MET A 662 11.78 15.63 26.33
N ARG A 663 12.23 15.25 27.53
CA ARG A 663 12.24 16.13 28.71
C ARG A 663 13.59 16.81 28.81
N ALA A 664 13.58 18.03 29.35
CA ALA A 664 14.84 18.70 29.70
C ALA A 664 15.63 17.85 30.72
N GLU A 665 14.94 17.15 31.62
CA GLU A 665 15.52 16.26 32.64
C GLU A 665 16.18 15.00 32.07
N ASP A 666 15.72 14.48 30.94
CA ASP A 666 16.32 13.29 30.30
C ASP A 666 17.77 13.59 29.89
N PHE A 667 18.06 14.82 29.46
CA PHE A 667 19.42 15.29 29.18
C PHE A 667 20.26 15.44 30.45
N LEU A 668 19.65 15.88 31.55
CA LEU A 668 20.32 16.01 32.85
C LEU A 668 20.71 14.63 33.42
N ASN A 669 19.88 13.62 33.16
CA ASN A 669 20.07 12.25 33.62
C ASN A 669 20.81 11.36 32.61
N PHE A 670 21.32 11.90 31.50
CA PHE A 670 22.02 11.15 30.46
C PHE A 670 23.21 10.34 31.01
N ASN A 671 23.90 10.86 32.02
CA ASN A 671 24.97 10.16 32.74
C ASN A 671 24.48 8.92 33.52
N TYR A 672 23.25 8.93 34.02
CA TYR A 672 22.64 7.76 34.67
C TYR A 672 22.20 6.72 33.64
N LEU A 673 21.62 7.17 32.52
CA LEU A 673 21.20 6.31 31.42
C LEU A 673 22.39 5.54 30.83
N ILE A 674 23.53 6.20 30.60
CA ILE A 674 24.74 5.53 30.08
C ILE A 674 25.32 4.53 31.08
N LYS A 675 25.21 4.79 32.39
CA LYS A 675 25.67 3.86 33.44
C LYS A 675 24.80 2.61 33.59
N THR A 676 23.56 2.65 33.12
CA THR A 676 22.63 1.52 33.18
C THR A 676 22.63 0.66 31.91
N LEU A 677 23.27 1.14 30.83
CA LEU A 677 23.43 0.35 29.61
C LEU A 677 24.47 -0.77 29.81
N PRO A 678 24.20 -1.99 29.32
CA PRO A 678 25.13 -3.11 29.43
C PRO A 678 26.43 -2.83 28.67
N ALA A 679 27.58 -3.18 29.26
CA ALA A 679 28.91 -2.85 28.73
C ALA A 679 29.16 -3.40 27.32
N ASN A 680 28.52 -4.53 26.97
CA ASN A 680 28.41 -5.04 25.62
C ASN A 680 26.95 -5.39 25.35
N TYR A 681 26.43 -5.00 24.19
CA TYR A 681 25.10 -5.37 23.72
C TYR A 681 25.16 -5.73 22.25
N ASP A 682 24.96 -7.01 21.96
CA ASP A 682 24.84 -7.52 20.60
C ASP A 682 23.35 -7.67 20.29
N PHE A 683 22.91 -7.09 19.18
CA PHE A 683 21.55 -7.29 18.68
C PHE A 683 21.58 -7.75 17.23
N GLN A 684 20.62 -8.61 16.90
CA GLN A 684 20.37 -9.07 15.55
C GLN A 684 18.86 -9.09 15.36
N GLU A 685 18.37 -8.13 14.59
CA GLU A 685 16.96 -8.02 14.22
C GLU A 685 16.82 -8.21 12.72
N GLY A 686 15.73 -8.84 12.29
CA GLY A 686 15.54 -9.23 10.90
C GLY A 686 14.09 -9.15 10.48
N LEU A 687 13.82 -8.49 9.35
CA LEU A 687 12.49 -8.31 8.76
C LEU A 687 12.46 -8.97 7.37
N PHE A 688 11.71 -10.06 7.23
CA PHE A 688 11.27 -10.53 5.90
C PHE A 688 10.12 -9.65 5.44
N TYR A 689 10.16 -9.27 4.17
CA TYR A 689 9.04 -8.61 3.52
C TYR A 689 9.04 -8.88 2.02
N ASN A 690 7.87 -8.87 1.42
CA ASN A 690 7.69 -8.96 -0.03
C ASN A 690 6.94 -7.71 -0.50
N TYR A 691 7.64 -6.77 -1.13
CA TYR A 691 7.04 -5.49 -1.51
C TYR A 691 6.31 -5.53 -2.86
N GLY A 692 6.35 -6.65 -3.57
CA GLY A 692 5.71 -6.79 -4.86
C GLY A 692 5.48 -8.25 -5.20
N ARG A 693 4.28 -8.74 -4.91
CA ARG A 693 3.76 -10.03 -5.38
C ARG A 693 2.69 -9.73 -6.40
N ILE A 694 2.82 -10.30 -7.59
CA ILE A 694 1.86 -10.15 -8.67
C ILE A 694 1.61 -11.55 -9.22
N ASN A 695 0.47 -12.14 -8.91
CA ASN A 695 -0.03 -13.31 -9.60
C ASN A 695 -1.27 -12.90 -10.40
N ILE A 696 -1.23 -13.11 -11.72
CA ILE A 696 -2.35 -12.82 -12.62
C ILE A 696 -2.60 -14.07 -13.46
N GLY A 697 -3.83 -14.54 -13.41
CA GLY A 697 -4.24 -15.79 -14.05
C GLY A 697 -5.49 -15.57 -14.87
N PHE A 698 -5.54 -16.12 -16.08
CA PHE A 698 -6.73 -16.07 -16.92
C PHE A 698 -6.73 -17.22 -17.94
N PRO A 699 -7.90 -17.63 -18.45
CA PRO A 699 -7.99 -18.70 -19.44
C PRO A 699 -7.40 -18.26 -20.79
N SER A 700 -6.59 -19.13 -21.40
CA SER A 700 -6.23 -19.02 -22.82
C SER A 700 -7.35 -19.55 -23.71
N SER A 701 -7.24 -19.28 -25.01
CA SER A 701 -8.14 -19.84 -26.02
C SER A 701 -8.21 -21.38 -26.04
N LEU A 702 -7.20 -22.07 -25.51
CA LEU A 702 -7.15 -23.53 -25.39
C LEU A 702 -7.99 -24.08 -24.23
N GLY A 703 -8.50 -23.20 -23.35
CA GLY A 703 -9.07 -23.62 -22.07
C GLY A 703 -8.03 -23.99 -21.02
N ILE A 704 -6.73 -23.74 -21.27
CA ILE A 704 -5.66 -23.87 -20.29
C ILE A 704 -5.35 -22.49 -19.71
N PRO A 705 -5.22 -22.31 -18.39
CA PRO A 705 -4.91 -21.01 -17.81
C PRO A 705 -3.49 -20.55 -18.16
N ILE A 706 -3.34 -19.26 -18.48
CA ILE A 706 -2.05 -18.57 -18.50
C ILE A 706 -1.89 -17.88 -17.15
N VAL A 707 -0.76 -18.13 -16.51
CA VAL A 707 -0.41 -17.57 -15.20
C VAL A 707 0.89 -16.77 -15.33
N PHE A 708 0.84 -15.51 -14.93
CA PHE A 708 2.01 -14.67 -14.73
C PHE A 708 2.25 -14.52 -13.24
N ARG A 709 3.50 -14.75 -12.81
CA ARG A 709 3.93 -14.52 -11.43
C ARG A 709 5.17 -13.63 -11.41
N SER A 710 5.21 -12.74 -10.44
CA SER A 710 6.38 -11.93 -10.15
C SER A 710 6.38 -11.62 -8.65
N SER A 711 7.50 -11.90 -7.98
CA SER A 711 7.72 -11.66 -6.55
C SER A 711 8.91 -10.70 -6.40
N SER A 712 8.99 -10.00 -5.27
CA SER A 712 10.15 -9.21 -4.89
C SER A 712 10.40 -9.42 -3.40
N PRO A 713 10.87 -10.62 -3.02
CA PRO A 713 11.18 -10.93 -1.64
C PRO A 713 12.44 -10.20 -1.21
N ASN A 714 12.41 -9.70 0.02
CA ASN A 714 13.51 -8.95 0.61
C ASN A 714 13.68 -9.36 2.06
N TYR A 715 14.91 -9.21 2.52
CA TYR A 715 15.26 -9.39 3.90
C TYR A 715 16.16 -8.25 4.35
N VAL A 716 15.73 -7.57 5.42
CA VAL A 716 16.55 -6.54 6.06
C VAL A 716 17.03 -7.08 7.39
N THR A 717 18.35 -7.09 7.57
CA THR A 717 18.99 -7.33 8.86
C THR A 717 19.56 -6.06 9.42
N ALA A 718 19.29 -5.84 10.70
CA ALA A 718 20.04 -4.91 11.51
C ALA A 718 20.85 -5.73 12.52
N THR A 719 22.16 -5.78 12.30
CA THR A 719 23.10 -6.35 13.26
C THR A 719 23.94 -5.24 13.86
N GLY A 720 24.06 -5.22 15.18
CA GLY A 720 24.92 -4.25 15.84
C GLY A 720 25.61 -4.85 17.04
N ASN A 721 26.86 -4.42 17.23
CA ASN A 721 27.64 -4.69 18.42
C ASN A 721 27.90 -3.35 19.10
N TRP A 722 27.34 -3.17 20.28
CA TRP A 722 27.57 -2.00 21.10
C TRP A 722 28.57 -2.33 22.19
N LYS A 723 29.69 -1.60 22.26
CA LYS A 723 30.67 -1.72 23.36
C LYS A 723 30.87 -0.38 24.04
N LEU A 724 30.51 -0.31 25.33
CA LEU A 724 30.78 0.86 26.16
C LEU A 724 32.13 0.72 26.85
N LYS A 725 33.11 1.53 26.42
CA LYS A 725 34.37 1.69 27.16
C LYS A 725 34.25 2.84 28.15
N SER A 726 33.88 2.53 29.38
CA SER A 726 33.92 3.49 30.49
C SER A 726 35.38 3.85 30.82
N ALA A 727 35.79 5.10 30.57
CA ALA A 727 37.03 5.64 31.12
C ALA A 727 36.74 6.16 32.54
N GLN A 728 37.42 5.60 33.55
CA GLN A 728 37.14 5.90 34.97
C GLN A 728 37.39 7.35 35.40
N ASN A 729 37.99 8.22 34.57
CA ASN A 729 38.42 9.58 34.97
C ASN A 729 38.20 10.65 33.89
N PHE A 730 36.95 10.97 33.48
CA PHE A 730 36.71 12.22 32.73
C PHE A 730 35.36 12.88 33.10
N PRO A 731 35.33 14.21 33.37
CA PRO A 731 34.09 14.93 33.68
C PRO A 731 33.17 15.21 32.47
N THR A 732 33.62 15.06 31.23
CA THR A 732 32.88 15.55 30.05
C THR A 732 33.06 14.75 28.74
N GLY A 733 33.66 13.56 28.76
CA GLY A 733 33.96 12.82 27.52
C GLY A 733 33.68 11.33 27.60
N ILE A 734 32.52 10.91 27.07
CA ILE A 734 32.20 9.49 26.85
C ILE A 734 32.64 9.12 25.43
N LYS A 735 33.51 8.12 25.29
CA LYS A 735 33.80 7.48 23.99
C LYS A 735 32.94 6.24 23.85
N ALA A 736 31.73 6.41 23.34
CA ALA A 736 30.92 5.29 22.86
C ALA A 736 31.37 4.96 21.42
N LYS A 737 31.68 3.69 21.14
CA LYS A 737 31.87 3.20 19.78
C LYS A 737 30.71 2.25 19.50
N ALA A 738 29.74 2.71 18.72
CA ALA A 738 28.70 1.87 18.15
C ALA A 738 29.14 1.52 16.72
N GLU A 739 29.29 0.24 16.43
CA GLU A 739 29.40 -0.24 15.05
C GLU A 739 28.03 -0.78 14.68
N PHE A 740 27.37 -0.05 13.77
CA PHE A 740 26.08 -0.42 13.21
C PHE A 740 26.33 -0.89 11.79
N ASP A 741 26.12 -2.18 11.54
CA ASP A 741 26.15 -2.75 10.21
C ASP A 741 24.70 -3.07 9.81
N SER A 742 24.06 -2.13 9.12
CA SER A 742 22.82 -2.41 8.42
C SER A 742 23.15 -2.85 7.01
N THR A 743 22.92 -4.11 6.73
CA THR A 743 22.99 -4.63 5.37
C THR A 743 21.57 -4.69 4.81
N PHE A 744 21.25 -3.76 3.90
CA PHE A 744 20.12 -3.92 2.99
C PHE A 744 20.59 -4.82 1.86
N ARG A 745 20.14 -6.07 1.83
CA ARG A 745 20.47 -7.02 0.75
C ARG A 745 19.29 -7.24 -0.17
#